data_AF-A0AAE6UN66-F1
#
_entry.id   AF-A0AAE6UN66-F1
#
_cell.length_a   1.000
_cell.length_b   1.000
_cell.length_c   1.000
_cell.angle_alpha   90.00
_cell.angle_beta   90.00
_cell.angle_gamma   90.00
#
_symmetry.space_group_name_H-M   'P 1'
#
loop_
_entity.id
_entity.type
_entity.pdbx_description
1 polymer ?
#
loop_
_entity_poly.entity_id
_entity_poly.type
_entity_poly.pdbx_seq_one_letter_code
_entity_poly.pdbx_strand_id
1 'polypeptide(L)'
;MAFLDVNKKMLAYLLTNGTHEDELRRFFRDSRAQLILRGARVQNLPRRNSDRIRAICDQLPPKTDETLRDWFIRNLSLSDPMPREDVKTYLQLRFDQSEDIQKADIKLIARSILIYLVDDMEDNELLALLQRPSGTHSITDNVPPIEQIDDMLQPVLDQGPGNDGYTGSTSAVVSYQLTDLLSAIIANDQTAIDEALTPFPFPTRALVDALVGIRCGDMESASKHLEALDEKCLEAEYIKKAMTRATTISGDGSIASGTQLLIPQPIADFPVSDSYDIVGICTNESETGAIFVKPLALRVDDKIYLLTRDDRVKLFPDSGDVMTHRSELRYQPRRRDLLHWRVLENEHATGKTRFRLESELEPLLEVYPVSVPSHDPDEIRERIKIVASTNQLSTNQQTVFALSDGIVLLSPKGVDITRNDAYEVAWQSLSAMDTWLIEGRQYCINPLKNSIFTLDLSTPESYLRHALKALEMEQKSSLSKTQKRELFELFRASLSSENKPRAERIISSVEQVSLKDEDVETILNLLNAKEEVRSRVQEMLDNGYASLKTEFSGLQAEIETLKQRKLHLKHEAREIERGNRESIEATSSLVKNVFSKSIQDGLATLANVEIFKALSGNSFSSGIETPLAILPAVPAIDTWRLNQSLSIPQALERIMMLGLNRRQAIVLVEVCSLSLRSGAIFILSGNRARQYLQLLARIDCQNAGVIDVPMGLSSGKLVREALDALPDVSSVVALNGDLSPVEIYAARIIDMFYEAAFDGNAPPKPFLISCLGSDMCLPLPKLLRHVSVHIDLNQPWDAGVRTLAEIDADSFSLMESLRQKIFEGLANVRPEYRSHVERALVAAISPAERPEDV
;
A
#
# COMPACT_ATOMS: atom_id res chain seq x y z
N MET A 1 -25.63 0.53 -24.48
CA MET A 1 -24.66 0.98 -25.49
C MET A 1 -24.58 2.49 -25.47
N ALA A 2 -23.42 3.05 -25.80
CA ALA A 2 -23.12 4.48 -25.92
C ALA A 2 -22.48 4.74 -27.30
N PHE A 3 -21.78 5.87 -27.48
CA PHE A 3 -21.01 6.22 -28.70
C PHE A 3 -20.57 5.01 -29.54
N LEU A 4 -20.97 4.96 -30.82
CA LEU A 4 -20.70 3.83 -31.76
C LEU A 4 -21.15 2.43 -31.28
N ASP A 5 -22.23 2.39 -30.50
CA ASP A 5 -22.79 1.20 -29.85
C ASP A 5 -21.85 0.48 -28.86
N VAL A 6 -20.79 1.15 -28.42
CA VAL A 6 -19.83 0.60 -27.45
C VAL A 6 -20.51 0.34 -26.11
N ASN A 7 -20.06 -0.69 -25.40
CA ASN A 7 -20.50 -0.98 -24.05
C ASN A 7 -20.15 0.19 -23.10
N LYS A 8 -21.17 0.68 -22.38
CA LYS A 8 -21.07 1.83 -21.46
C LYS A 8 -19.96 1.67 -20.40
N LYS A 9 -19.79 0.46 -19.86
CA LYS A 9 -18.76 0.18 -18.85
C LYS A 9 -17.35 0.24 -19.44
N MET A 10 -17.18 -0.30 -20.65
CA MET A 10 -15.91 -0.23 -21.38
C MET A 10 -15.59 1.21 -21.78
N LEU A 11 -16.56 1.95 -22.33
CA LEU A 11 -16.36 3.36 -22.69
C LEU A 11 -16.02 4.22 -21.47
N ALA A 12 -16.73 4.04 -20.35
CA ALA A 12 -16.42 4.75 -19.11
C ALA A 12 -14.99 4.44 -18.63
N TYR A 13 -14.56 3.17 -18.70
CA TYR A 13 -13.19 2.78 -18.35
C TYR A 13 -12.14 3.42 -19.28
N LEU A 14 -12.39 3.46 -20.59
CA LEU A 14 -11.49 4.07 -21.56
C LEU A 14 -11.38 5.58 -21.34
N LEU A 15 -12.50 6.27 -21.12
CA LEU A 15 -12.49 7.71 -20.83
C LEU A 15 -11.79 8.02 -19.51
N THR A 16 -12.05 7.25 -18.45
CA THR A 16 -11.43 7.44 -17.14
C THR A 16 -9.91 7.34 -17.21
N ASN A 17 -9.38 6.40 -18.00
CA ASN A 17 -7.95 6.13 -18.03
C ASN A 17 -7.20 6.76 -19.21
N GLY A 18 -7.87 7.00 -20.34
CA GLY A 18 -7.26 7.48 -21.58
C GLY A 18 -7.36 9.00 -21.80
N THR A 19 -8.21 9.69 -21.05
CA THR A 19 -8.38 11.16 -21.13
C THR A 19 -7.95 11.85 -19.85
N HIS A 20 -7.45 13.08 -19.99
CA HIS A 20 -7.20 13.98 -18.87
C HIS A 20 -8.48 14.75 -18.49
N GLU A 21 -8.66 15.11 -17.22
CA GLU A 21 -9.86 15.81 -16.75
C GLU A 21 -10.14 17.11 -17.54
N ASP A 22 -9.09 17.89 -17.79
CA ASP A 22 -9.20 19.13 -18.57
C ASP A 22 -9.54 18.92 -20.04
N GLU A 23 -9.19 17.76 -20.64
CA GLU A 23 -9.60 17.43 -22.01
C GLU A 23 -11.12 17.28 -22.06
N LEU A 24 -11.72 16.52 -21.14
CA LEU A 24 -13.18 16.37 -21.06
C LEU A 24 -13.88 17.68 -20.70
N ARG A 25 -13.30 18.50 -19.80
CA ARG A 25 -13.83 19.82 -19.46
C ARG A 25 -13.91 20.73 -20.70
N ARG A 26 -12.87 20.71 -21.54
CA ARG A 26 -12.83 21.51 -22.78
C ARG A 26 -13.80 21.00 -23.82
N PHE A 27 -13.92 19.69 -24.00
CA PHE A 27 -14.93 19.13 -24.90
C PHE A 27 -16.31 19.71 -24.62
N PHE A 28 -16.76 19.70 -23.36
CA PHE A 28 -18.06 20.25 -23.00
C PHE A 28 -18.14 21.77 -23.16
N ARG A 29 -17.04 22.51 -22.98
CA ARG A 29 -16.97 23.97 -23.15
C ARG A 29 -17.02 24.37 -24.63
N ASP A 30 -16.17 23.78 -25.45
CA ASP A 30 -15.97 24.13 -26.85
C ASP A 30 -17.13 23.63 -27.72
N SER A 31 -17.63 22.43 -27.42
CA SER A 31 -18.70 21.79 -28.20
C SER A 31 -20.10 22.14 -27.68
N ARG A 32 -20.25 22.97 -26.63
CA ARG A 32 -21.54 23.27 -25.97
C ARG A 32 -22.65 23.63 -26.95
N ALA A 33 -22.38 24.58 -27.86
CA ALA A 33 -23.37 25.07 -28.82
C ALA A 33 -23.81 23.95 -29.78
N GLN A 34 -22.86 23.15 -30.27
CA GLN A 34 -23.11 22.04 -31.18
C GLN A 34 -23.86 20.90 -30.49
N LEU A 35 -23.51 20.58 -29.25
CA LEU A 35 -24.19 19.57 -28.43
C LEU A 35 -25.66 19.94 -28.18
N ILE A 36 -25.94 21.20 -27.84
CA ILE A 36 -27.31 21.69 -27.65
C ILE A 36 -28.10 21.63 -28.96
N LEU A 37 -27.50 22.05 -30.08
CA LEU A 37 -28.14 22.03 -31.40
C LEU A 37 -28.48 20.60 -31.86
N ARG A 38 -27.64 19.62 -31.50
CA ARG A 38 -27.86 18.19 -31.76
C ARG A 38 -28.75 17.51 -30.70
N GLY A 39 -29.34 18.27 -29.77
CA GLY A 39 -30.39 17.82 -28.84
C GLY A 39 -29.90 17.35 -27.46
N ALA A 40 -28.64 17.59 -27.10
CA ALA A 40 -28.13 17.26 -25.77
C ALA A 40 -28.60 18.27 -24.70
N ARG A 41 -28.98 17.77 -23.52
CA ARG A 41 -29.42 18.60 -22.38
C ARG A 41 -28.25 19.17 -21.58
N VAL A 42 -27.35 19.90 -22.24
CA VAL A 42 -26.14 20.52 -21.62
C VAL A 42 -26.36 22.01 -21.36
N GLN A 43 -27.47 22.34 -20.67
CA GLN A 43 -27.73 23.73 -20.27
C GLN A 43 -26.72 24.19 -19.21
N ASN A 44 -26.37 23.30 -18.29
CA ASN A 44 -25.29 23.47 -17.30
C ASN A 44 -24.15 22.50 -17.62
N LEU A 45 -22.90 22.97 -17.50
CA LEU A 45 -21.72 22.16 -17.77
C LEU A 45 -21.52 21.13 -16.63
N PRO A 46 -21.28 19.84 -16.95
CA PRO A 46 -20.95 18.83 -15.95
C PRO A 46 -19.64 19.18 -15.23
N ARG A 47 -19.68 19.13 -13.89
CA ARG A 47 -18.65 19.69 -13.00
C ARG A 47 -17.60 18.67 -12.57
N ARG A 48 -17.99 17.48 -12.13
CA ARG A 48 -17.03 16.43 -11.76
C ARG A 48 -16.58 15.65 -12.98
N ASN A 49 -15.35 15.13 -12.96
CA ASN A 49 -14.87 14.25 -14.02
C ASN A 49 -15.79 13.02 -14.21
N SER A 50 -16.26 12.44 -13.11
CA SER A 50 -17.25 11.34 -13.12
C SER A 50 -18.56 11.73 -13.83
N ASP A 51 -19.02 12.97 -13.64
CA ASP A 51 -20.26 13.45 -14.24
C ASP A 51 -20.10 13.72 -15.73
N ARG A 52 -18.91 14.19 -16.15
CA ARG A 52 -18.56 14.36 -17.56
C ARG A 52 -18.52 13.02 -18.28
N ILE A 53 -17.88 12.03 -17.68
CA ILE A 53 -17.83 10.65 -18.21
C ILE A 53 -19.23 10.05 -18.27
N ARG A 54 -20.02 10.19 -17.20
CA ARG A 54 -21.41 9.73 -17.16
C ARG A 54 -22.27 10.44 -18.22
N ALA A 55 -22.09 11.73 -18.42
CA ALA A 55 -22.81 12.47 -19.45
C ALA A 55 -22.52 11.91 -20.85
N ILE A 56 -21.26 11.61 -21.16
CA ILE A 56 -20.86 11.00 -22.44
C ILE A 56 -21.44 9.59 -22.59
N CYS A 57 -21.38 8.76 -21.54
CA CYS A 57 -21.81 7.36 -21.62
C CYS A 57 -23.34 7.17 -21.56
N ASP A 58 -24.08 8.05 -20.88
CA ASP A 58 -25.50 7.83 -20.56
C ASP A 58 -26.47 8.90 -21.06
N GLN A 59 -26.02 10.15 -21.26
CA GLN A 59 -26.93 11.30 -21.42
C GLN A 59 -26.85 11.95 -22.80
N LEU A 60 -25.71 11.80 -23.51
CA LEU A 60 -25.55 12.33 -24.85
C LEU A 60 -26.37 11.52 -25.88
N PRO A 61 -27.18 12.17 -26.73
CA PRO A 61 -27.91 11.49 -27.78
C PRO A 61 -26.97 11.07 -28.92
N PRO A 62 -27.26 10.00 -29.68
CA PRO A 62 -26.38 9.46 -30.72
C PRO A 62 -26.06 10.47 -31.84
N LYS A 63 -26.92 11.47 -32.04
CA LYS A 63 -26.68 12.58 -32.98
C LYS A 63 -25.48 13.47 -32.63
N THR A 64 -24.94 13.34 -31.42
CA THR A 64 -23.75 14.05 -30.94
C THR A 64 -22.45 13.26 -31.12
N ASP A 65 -22.52 12.01 -31.59
CA ASP A 65 -21.34 11.17 -31.80
C ASP A 65 -20.36 11.82 -32.80
N GLU A 66 -20.86 12.39 -33.90
CA GLU A 66 -20.01 13.15 -34.85
C GLU A 66 -19.25 14.29 -34.16
N THR A 67 -19.91 15.02 -33.27
CA THR A 67 -19.30 16.14 -32.53
C THR A 67 -18.21 15.66 -31.56
N LEU A 68 -18.45 14.51 -30.90
CA LEU A 68 -17.44 13.90 -30.04
C LEU A 68 -16.25 13.39 -30.84
N ARG A 69 -16.51 12.70 -31.96
CA ARG A 69 -15.48 12.20 -32.89
C ARG A 69 -14.61 13.35 -33.40
N ASP A 70 -15.21 14.38 -34.00
CA ASP A 70 -14.49 15.52 -34.57
C ASP A 70 -13.61 16.24 -33.54
N TRP A 71 -14.12 16.40 -32.31
CA TRP A 71 -13.35 17.02 -31.24
C TRP A 71 -12.19 16.12 -30.79
N PHE A 72 -12.42 14.82 -30.66
CA PHE A 72 -11.39 13.85 -30.26
C PHE A 72 -10.27 13.77 -31.30
N ILE A 73 -10.58 13.73 -32.61
CA ILE A 73 -9.57 13.76 -33.71
C ILE A 73 -8.64 14.97 -33.58
N ARG A 74 -9.21 16.14 -33.25
CA ARG A 74 -8.46 17.40 -33.23
C ARG A 74 -7.64 17.59 -31.95
N ASN A 75 -8.07 17.04 -30.82
CA ASN A 75 -7.54 17.39 -29.51
C ASN A 75 -6.85 16.23 -28.76
N LEU A 76 -7.14 14.97 -29.08
CA LEU A 76 -6.43 13.82 -28.50
C LEU A 76 -5.17 13.52 -29.31
N SER A 77 -4.02 13.94 -28.81
CA SER A 77 -2.72 13.60 -29.38
C SER A 77 -2.12 12.33 -28.75
N LEU A 78 -1.57 11.45 -29.59
CA LEU A 78 -0.66 10.35 -29.24
C LEU A 78 0.19 10.01 -30.47
N SER A 79 1.52 10.03 -30.32
CA SER A 79 2.42 10.07 -31.48
C SER A 79 2.98 8.70 -31.88
N ASP A 80 2.99 7.75 -30.93
CA ASP A 80 3.34 6.34 -31.12
C ASP A 80 2.29 5.44 -30.41
N PRO A 81 1.06 5.34 -30.95
CA PRO A 81 0.01 4.52 -30.35
C PRO A 81 0.41 3.04 -30.29
N MET A 82 -0.12 2.30 -29.33
CA MET A 82 0.16 0.87 -29.20
C MET A 82 -0.36 0.08 -30.41
N PRO A 83 0.40 -0.90 -30.95
CA PRO A 83 -0.08 -1.69 -32.08
C PRO A 83 -1.48 -2.28 -31.83
N ARG A 84 -2.29 -2.33 -32.88
CA ARG A 84 -3.70 -2.75 -32.80
C ARG A 84 -3.85 -4.15 -32.21
N GLU A 85 -2.97 -5.08 -32.56
CA GLU A 85 -2.99 -6.45 -32.03
C GLU A 85 -2.78 -6.49 -30.52
N ASP A 86 -1.79 -5.74 -29.99
CA ASP A 86 -1.53 -5.70 -28.56
C ASP A 86 -2.68 -5.06 -27.77
N VAL A 87 -3.35 -4.07 -28.38
CA VAL A 87 -4.55 -3.44 -27.84
C VAL A 87 -5.73 -4.43 -27.76
N LYS A 88 -5.90 -5.28 -28.78
CA LYS A 88 -6.92 -6.34 -28.76
C LYS A 88 -6.61 -7.35 -27.66
N THR A 89 -5.36 -7.78 -27.53
CA THR A 89 -4.92 -8.67 -26.46
C THR A 89 -5.21 -8.07 -25.08
N TYR A 90 -4.91 -6.79 -24.89
CA TYR A 90 -5.21 -6.08 -23.64
C TYR A 90 -6.71 -6.11 -23.29
N LEU A 91 -7.58 -5.82 -24.26
CA LEU A 91 -9.03 -5.80 -24.02
C LEU A 91 -9.54 -7.19 -23.63
N GLN A 92 -9.02 -8.25 -24.25
CA GLN A 92 -9.33 -9.64 -23.89
C GLN A 92 -8.84 -9.97 -22.47
N LEU A 93 -7.59 -9.66 -22.14
CA LEU A 93 -7.04 -9.92 -20.80
C LEU A 93 -7.82 -9.16 -19.70
N ARG A 94 -8.15 -7.88 -19.93
CA ARG A 94 -8.83 -7.04 -18.94
C ARG A 94 -10.30 -7.40 -18.75
N PHE A 95 -11.04 -7.56 -19.86
CA PHE A 95 -12.51 -7.67 -19.81
C PHE A 95 -13.03 -9.10 -19.95
N ASP A 96 -12.30 -10.00 -20.62
CA ASP A 96 -12.69 -11.42 -20.72
C ASP A 96 -12.03 -12.27 -19.60
N GLN A 97 -10.83 -11.88 -19.14
CA GLN A 97 -10.05 -12.64 -18.14
C GLN A 97 -9.90 -11.96 -16.77
N SER A 98 -10.44 -10.74 -16.60
CA SER A 98 -10.41 -9.95 -15.35
C SER A 98 -9.00 -9.76 -14.76
N GLU A 99 -7.99 -9.56 -15.62
CA GLU A 99 -6.62 -9.31 -15.18
C GLU A 99 -6.39 -7.86 -14.73
N ASP A 100 -5.62 -7.66 -13.65
CA ASP A 100 -5.06 -6.36 -13.29
C ASP A 100 -3.78 -6.12 -14.09
N ILE A 101 -3.85 -5.15 -14.99
CA ILE A 101 -2.76 -4.77 -15.89
C ILE A 101 -1.95 -3.67 -15.21
N GLN A 102 -0.64 -3.62 -15.48
CA GLN A 102 0.25 -2.62 -14.90
C GLN A 102 -0.26 -1.22 -15.21
N LYS A 103 -0.51 -0.41 -14.16
CA LYS A 103 -1.12 0.93 -14.27
C LYS A 103 -0.33 1.90 -15.16
N ALA A 104 0.98 1.71 -15.26
CA ALA A 104 1.85 2.52 -16.13
C ALA A 104 1.43 2.47 -17.61
N ASP A 105 0.94 1.32 -18.08
CA ASP A 105 0.55 1.11 -19.48
C ASP A 105 -0.93 1.38 -19.74
N ILE A 106 -1.79 1.33 -18.72
CA ILE A 106 -3.25 1.48 -18.86
C ILE A 106 -3.61 2.77 -19.58
N LYS A 107 -2.95 3.89 -19.24
CA LYS A 107 -3.25 5.19 -19.85
C LYS A 107 -2.91 5.23 -21.34
N LEU A 108 -1.74 4.70 -21.70
CA LEU A 108 -1.31 4.62 -23.08
C LEU A 108 -2.22 3.71 -23.90
N ILE A 109 -2.62 2.57 -23.32
CA ILE A 109 -3.49 1.60 -23.98
C ILE A 109 -4.91 2.16 -24.16
N ALA A 110 -5.49 2.71 -23.10
CA ALA A 110 -6.82 3.33 -23.15
C ALA A 110 -6.85 4.50 -24.15
N ARG A 111 -5.82 5.34 -24.19
CA ARG A 111 -5.72 6.45 -25.17
C ARG A 111 -5.52 5.93 -26.59
N SER A 112 -4.73 4.88 -26.79
CA SER A 112 -4.58 4.22 -28.10
C SER A 112 -5.91 3.69 -28.63
N ILE A 113 -6.70 3.05 -27.76
CA ILE A 113 -8.04 2.56 -28.09
C ILE A 113 -8.97 3.73 -28.49
N LEU A 114 -8.98 4.81 -27.71
CA LEU A 114 -9.81 5.99 -28.02
C LEU A 114 -9.44 6.60 -29.38
N ILE A 115 -8.16 6.62 -29.73
CA ILE A 115 -7.70 7.11 -31.03
C ILE A 115 -8.15 6.18 -32.15
N TYR A 116 -7.96 4.87 -32.03
CA TYR A 116 -8.41 3.91 -33.05
C TYR A 116 -9.94 3.86 -33.22
N LEU A 117 -10.68 4.15 -32.16
CA LEU A 117 -12.14 4.21 -32.17
C LEU A 117 -12.68 5.45 -32.93
N VAL A 118 -11.86 6.48 -33.03
CA VAL A 118 -12.20 7.80 -33.60
C VAL A 118 -11.55 7.99 -34.99
N ASP A 119 -10.55 7.18 -35.32
CA ASP A 119 -9.87 7.12 -36.63
C ASP A 119 -10.82 6.63 -37.74
N ASP A 120 -10.61 7.13 -38.96
CA ASP A 120 -11.46 6.82 -40.13
C ASP A 120 -11.24 5.38 -40.66
N MET A 121 -10.17 4.72 -40.22
CA MET A 121 -9.85 3.33 -40.55
C MET A 121 -10.64 2.36 -39.67
N GLU A 122 -11.84 1.98 -40.12
CA GLU A 122 -12.75 1.06 -39.43
C GLU A 122 -12.09 -0.28 -39.05
N ASP A 123 -11.70 -0.41 -37.78
CA ASP A 123 -11.26 -1.69 -37.21
C ASP A 123 -12.48 -2.45 -36.66
N ASN A 124 -13.15 -3.16 -37.56
CA ASN A 124 -14.37 -3.91 -37.27
C ASN A 124 -14.19 -4.95 -36.15
N GLU A 125 -12.99 -5.49 -35.98
CA GLU A 125 -12.68 -6.45 -34.92
C GLU A 125 -12.58 -5.76 -33.55
N LEU A 126 -11.93 -4.60 -33.48
CA LEU A 126 -11.86 -3.79 -32.26
C LEU A 126 -13.24 -3.29 -31.84
N LEU A 127 -14.05 -2.82 -32.78
CA LEU A 127 -15.43 -2.40 -32.51
C LEU A 127 -16.28 -3.58 -32.02
N ALA A 128 -16.16 -4.75 -32.64
CA ALA A 128 -16.88 -5.96 -32.21
C ALA A 128 -16.51 -6.38 -30.78
N LEU A 129 -15.24 -6.21 -30.36
CA LEU A 129 -14.80 -6.46 -28.99
C LEU A 129 -15.41 -5.46 -28.00
N LEU A 130 -15.43 -4.19 -28.35
CA LEU A 130 -15.93 -3.09 -27.51
C LEU A 130 -17.47 -3.07 -27.40
N GLN A 131 -18.18 -3.69 -28.35
CA GLN A 131 -19.64 -3.84 -28.33
C GLN A 131 -20.12 -5.04 -27.50
N ARG A 132 -19.22 -5.93 -27.02
CA ARG A 132 -19.61 -7.10 -26.24
C ARG A 132 -20.27 -6.71 -24.91
N PRO A 133 -21.38 -7.37 -24.51
CA PRO A 133 -21.95 -7.17 -23.18
C PRO A 133 -21.00 -7.71 -22.10
N SER A 134 -20.70 -6.89 -21.09
CA SER A 134 -19.83 -7.27 -19.99
C SER A 134 -20.50 -8.41 -19.20
N GLY A 135 -19.96 -9.64 -19.31
CA GLY A 135 -20.41 -10.79 -18.53
C GLY A 135 -20.94 -12.00 -19.31
N THR A 136 -20.86 -12.06 -20.64
CA THR A 136 -21.13 -13.32 -21.35
C THR A 136 -19.96 -14.29 -21.19
N HIS A 137 -19.97 -15.04 -20.09
CA HIS A 137 -19.38 -16.36 -20.07
C HIS A 137 -19.98 -17.15 -21.25
N SER A 138 -19.14 -17.60 -22.18
CA SER A 138 -19.52 -18.67 -23.09
C SER A 138 -19.69 -19.96 -22.29
N ILE A 139 -20.85 -20.14 -21.66
CA ILE A 139 -21.26 -21.41 -21.06
C ILE A 139 -22.49 -21.85 -21.84
N THR A 140 -22.28 -22.82 -22.71
CA THR A 140 -23.31 -23.76 -23.14
C THR A 140 -23.95 -24.42 -21.91
N ASP A 141 -25.27 -24.55 -21.96
CA ASP A 141 -26.18 -25.31 -21.10
C ASP A 141 -26.85 -24.62 -19.89
N ASN A 142 -28.07 -24.16 -20.17
CA ASN A 142 -29.33 -24.31 -19.43
C ASN A 142 -29.29 -24.54 -17.91
N VAL A 143 -29.46 -23.46 -17.12
CA VAL A 143 -30.12 -23.46 -15.79
C VAL A 143 -30.83 -22.08 -15.62
N PRO A 144 -32.07 -21.99 -15.11
CA PRO A 144 -32.86 -20.75 -15.13
C PRO A 144 -32.36 -19.70 -14.12
N PRO A 145 -32.69 -18.41 -14.32
CA PRO A 145 -32.18 -17.31 -13.51
C PRO A 145 -32.90 -17.23 -12.16
N ILE A 146 -32.13 -17.02 -11.09
CA ILE A 146 -32.64 -16.64 -9.77
C ILE A 146 -32.61 -15.10 -9.69
N GLU A 147 -33.77 -14.56 -9.33
CA GLU A 147 -34.06 -13.14 -9.17
C GLU A 147 -33.34 -12.49 -7.97
N GLN A 148 -32.98 -11.21 -8.17
CA GLN A 148 -32.84 -10.12 -7.18
C GLN A 148 -31.68 -10.25 -6.16
N ILE A 149 -30.91 -9.20 -5.87
CA ILE A 149 -31.36 -7.95 -5.23
C ILE A 149 -30.56 -6.76 -5.79
N ASP A 150 -31.26 -5.87 -6.48
CA ASP A 150 -30.90 -4.46 -6.61
C ASP A 150 -32.09 -3.70 -6.01
N ASP A 151 -31.90 -3.13 -4.82
CA ASP A 151 -32.70 -2.02 -4.32
C ASP A 151 -32.06 -1.54 -3.02
N MET A 152 -31.61 -0.29 -3.00
CA MET A 152 -31.97 0.74 -2.04
C MET A 152 -30.99 1.92 -2.15
N LEU A 153 -31.45 2.96 -2.84
CA LEU A 153 -31.40 4.39 -2.46
C LEU A 153 -31.51 5.26 -3.72
N GLN A 154 -32.69 5.27 -4.34
CA GLN A 154 -33.14 6.40 -5.16
C GLN A 154 -33.82 7.43 -4.23
N PRO A 155 -33.49 8.74 -4.30
CA PRO A 155 -34.38 9.76 -3.80
C PRO A 155 -35.48 10.01 -4.84
N VAL A 156 -36.72 9.84 -4.38
CA VAL A 156 -37.97 10.03 -5.11
C VAL A 156 -38.09 11.48 -5.59
N LEU A 157 -38.19 11.66 -6.92
CA LEU A 157 -38.72 12.88 -7.54
C LEU A 157 -40.23 12.75 -7.58
N ASP A 158 -40.93 13.45 -6.69
CA ASP A 158 -42.38 13.55 -6.72
C ASP A 158 -42.79 14.69 -7.67
N GLN A 159 -43.45 14.33 -8.77
CA GLN A 159 -44.15 15.26 -9.66
C GLN A 159 -45.65 15.13 -9.40
N GLY A 160 -46.29 16.22 -8.96
CA GLY A 160 -47.75 16.34 -8.91
C GLY A 160 -48.19 17.81 -9.01
N PRO A 161 -49.35 18.12 -9.58
CA PRO A 161 -49.49 19.18 -10.57
C PRO A 161 -50.30 20.41 -10.11
N GLY A 162 -50.08 21.54 -10.79
CA GLY A 162 -51.14 22.50 -11.14
C GLY A 162 -51.27 23.82 -10.37
N ASN A 163 -51.03 24.91 -11.12
CA ASN A 163 -51.61 26.25 -11.06
C ASN A 163 -51.11 27.35 -10.09
N ASP A 164 -50.55 28.36 -10.75
CA ASP A 164 -50.83 29.81 -10.67
C ASP A 164 -50.69 30.55 -9.33
N GLY A 165 -49.69 31.42 -9.28
CA GLY A 165 -49.64 32.53 -8.32
C GLY A 165 -48.28 33.22 -8.30
N TYR A 166 -48.12 34.26 -9.12
CA TYR A 166 -47.05 35.25 -8.98
C TYR A 166 -46.95 35.75 -7.53
N THR A 167 -45.79 35.57 -6.88
CA THR A 167 -45.19 36.58 -6.00
C THR A 167 -43.69 36.35 -5.94
N GLY A 168 -42.92 37.38 -6.24
CA GLY A 168 -41.48 37.37 -6.07
C GLY A 168 -41.11 37.25 -4.59
N SER A 169 -40.12 36.41 -4.29
CA SER A 169 -39.37 36.48 -3.05
C SER A 169 -37.89 36.27 -3.37
N THR A 170 -37.13 37.36 -3.26
CA THR A 170 -35.68 37.37 -3.12
C THR A 170 -35.32 36.49 -1.93
N SER A 171 -34.83 35.27 -2.19
CA SER A 171 -34.31 34.39 -1.14
C SER A 171 -33.00 34.96 -0.63
N ALA A 172 -32.98 35.33 0.66
CA ALA A 172 -31.80 35.83 1.35
C ALA A 172 -30.71 34.75 1.34
N VAL A 173 -29.54 35.08 0.78
CA VAL A 173 -28.31 34.30 0.92
C VAL A 173 -28.07 34.08 2.41
N VAL A 174 -28.09 32.83 2.86
CA VAL A 174 -27.88 32.52 4.28
C VAL A 174 -26.40 32.65 4.59
N SER A 175 -26.06 33.28 5.73
CA SER A 175 -24.70 33.67 6.13
C SER A 175 -23.66 32.53 6.14
N TYR A 176 -24.07 31.26 6.20
CA TYR A 176 -23.17 30.12 6.09
C TYR A 176 -22.60 29.91 4.68
N GLN A 177 -23.35 30.26 3.62
CA GLN A 177 -22.92 30.04 2.23
C GLN A 177 -21.82 31.02 1.79
N LEU A 178 -21.85 32.25 2.33
CA LEU A 178 -20.79 33.24 2.08
C LEU A 178 -19.53 32.90 2.87
N THR A 179 -19.66 32.30 4.06
CA THR A 179 -18.51 31.85 4.85
C THR A 179 -17.87 30.58 4.26
N ASP A 180 -18.66 29.65 3.72
CA ASP A 180 -18.16 28.52 2.91
C ASP A 180 -17.50 28.98 1.61
N LEU A 181 -18.05 30.01 0.96
CA LEU A 181 -17.42 30.60 -0.23
C LEU A 181 -16.07 31.25 0.11
N LEU A 182 -16.00 31.99 1.21
CA LEU A 182 -14.76 32.62 1.66
C LEU A 182 -13.72 31.58 2.09
N SER A 183 -14.12 30.51 2.78
CA SER A 183 -13.20 29.43 3.17
C SER A 183 -12.65 28.69 1.93
N ALA A 184 -13.51 28.42 0.94
CA ALA A 184 -13.11 27.80 -0.32
C ALA A 184 -12.18 28.69 -1.16
N ILE A 185 -12.45 30.01 -1.22
CA ILE A 185 -11.59 30.99 -1.93
C ILE A 185 -10.21 31.09 -1.27
N ILE A 186 -10.14 31.02 0.07
CA ILE A 186 -8.88 31.03 0.81
C ILE A 186 -8.10 29.73 0.59
N ALA A 187 -8.77 28.58 0.62
CA ALA A 187 -8.17 27.26 0.40
C ALA A 187 -7.76 26.98 -1.06
N ASN A 188 -8.14 27.86 -2.00
CA ASN A 188 -7.89 27.74 -3.44
C ASN A 188 -8.41 26.43 -4.07
N ASP A 189 -9.37 25.78 -3.44
CA ASP A 189 -10.03 24.59 -3.95
C ASP A 189 -11.11 25.01 -4.95
N GLN A 190 -10.78 24.93 -6.24
CA GLN A 190 -11.69 25.30 -7.32
C GLN A 190 -13.01 24.50 -7.27
N THR A 191 -12.97 23.28 -6.72
CA THR A 191 -14.17 22.43 -6.62
C THR A 191 -15.09 22.88 -5.49
N ALA A 192 -14.53 23.29 -4.35
CA ALA A 192 -15.28 23.84 -3.22
C ALA A 192 -15.81 25.25 -3.51
N ILE A 193 -15.05 26.08 -4.24
CA ILE A 193 -15.49 27.42 -4.68
C ILE A 193 -16.72 27.29 -5.57
N ASP A 194 -16.68 26.38 -6.56
CA ASP A 194 -17.79 26.13 -7.47
C ASP A 194 -19.05 25.62 -6.75
N GLU A 195 -18.88 24.83 -5.69
CA GLU A 195 -19.96 24.30 -4.84
C GLU A 195 -20.61 25.41 -3.99
N ALA A 196 -19.79 26.24 -3.35
CA ALA A 196 -20.27 27.38 -2.55
C ALA A 196 -20.90 28.49 -3.42
N LEU A 197 -20.56 28.58 -4.71
CA LEU A 197 -21.16 29.52 -5.67
C LEU A 197 -22.54 29.10 -6.21
N THR A 198 -22.97 27.85 -5.98
CA THR A 198 -24.26 27.32 -6.48
C THR A 198 -25.53 28.07 -6.09
N PRO A 199 -25.65 28.72 -4.91
CA PRO A 199 -26.86 29.45 -4.53
C PRO A 199 -26.84 30.92 -5.01
N PHE A 200 -25.70 31.43 -5.49
CA PHE A 200 -25.55 32.84 -5.88
C PHE A 200 -26.05 33.11 -7.30
N PRO A 201 -26.57 34.31 -7.62
CA PRO A 201 -27.00 34.66 -8.98
C PRO A 201 -25.82 34.77 -9.97
N PHE A 202 -26.10 34.63 -11.28
CA PHE A 202 -25.07 34.64 -12.33
C PHE A 202 -24.08 35.81 -12.26
N PRO A 203 -24.49 37.06 -11.96
CA PRO A 203 -23.55 38.20 -11.86
C PRO A 203 -22.51 38.04 -10.75
N THR A 204 -22.89 37.47 -9.60
CA THR A 204 -21.97 37.23 -8.48
C THR A 204 -21.05 36.04 -8.75
N ARG A 205 -21.51 35.02 -9.49
CA ARG A 205 -20.64 33.94 -9.95
C ARG A 205 -19.60 34.44 -10.95
N ALA A 206 -20.04 35.20 -11.96
CA ALA A 206 -19.15 35.79 -12.95
C ALA A 206 -18.13 36.76 -12.32
N LEU A 207 -18.52 37.48 -11.27
CA LEU A 207 -17.60 38.29 -10.45
C LEU A 207 -16.54 37.43 -9.77
N VAL A 208 -16.93 36.37 -9.07
CA VAL A 208 -15.98 35.51 -8.34
C VAL A 208 -15.06 34.76 -9.31
N ASP A 209 -15.60 34.22 -10.41
CA ASP A 209 -14.81 33.55 -11.45
C ASP A 209 -13.81 34.52 -12.10
N ALA A 210 -14.23 35.77 -12.38
CA ALA A 210 -13.33 36.79 -12.89
C ALA A 210 -12.27 37.20 -11.86
N LEU A 211 -12.60 37.27 -10.56
CA LEU A 211 -11.63 37.57 -9.50
C LEU A 211 -10.63 36.44 -9.27
N VAL A 212 -11.06 35.18 -9.36
CA VAL A 212 -10.17 34.01 -9.35
C VAL A 212 -9.28 34.02 -10.60
N GLY A 213 -9.83 34.29 -11.79
CA GLY A 213 -9.06 34.46 -13.02
C GLY A 213 -8.00 35.56 -12.90
N ILE A 214 -8.36 36.73 -12.38
CA ILE A 214 -7.44 37.84 -12.10
C ILE A 214 -6.35 37.44 -11.09
N ARG A 215 -6.71 36.72 -10.02
CA ARG A 215 -5.74 36.21 -9.03
C ARG A 215 -4.77 35.20 -9.64
N CYS A 216 -5.24 34.37 -10.57
CA CYS A 216 -4.42 33.41 -11.31
C CYS A 216 -3.69 34.03 -12.53
N GLY A 217 -3.76 35.35 -12.73
CA GLY A 217 -3.10 36.04 -13.84
C GLY A 217 -3.76 35.89 -15.21
N ASP A 218 -4.90 35.20 -15.30
CA ASP A 218 -5.67 35.02 -16.54
C ASP A 218 -6.62 36.19 -16.77
N MET A 219 -6.05 37.28 -17.27
CA MET A 219 -6.78 38.51 -17.58
C MET A 219 -7.75 38.34 -18.77
N GLU A 220 -7.54 37.34 -19.62
CA GLU A 220 -8.39 37.04 -20.77
C GLU A 220 -9.68 36.29 -20.39
N SER A 221 -9.63 35.38 -19.42
CA SER A 221 -10.86 34.79 -18.89
C SER A 221 -11.67 35.83 -18.12
N ALA A 222 -11.01 36.67 -17.31
CA ALA A 222 -11.65 37.76 -16.60
C ALA A 222 -12.31 38.78 -17.55
N SER A 223 -11.70 39.09 -18.69
CA SER A 223 -12.31 39.96 -19.70
C SER A 223 -13.54 39.32 -20.37
N LYS A 224 -13.50 38.01 -20.65
CA LYS A 224 -14.65 37.26 -21.19
C LYS A 224 -15.82 37.22 -20.21
N HIS A 225 -15.56 37.10 -18.91
CA HIS A 225 -16.60 37.15 -17.88
C HIS A 225 -17.17 38.56 -17.70
N LEU A 226 -16.36 39.59 -17.91
CA LEU A 226 -16.80 40.99 -17.95
C LEU A 226 -17.68 41.29 -19.17
N GLU A 227 -17.34 40.76 -20.35
CA GLU A 227 -18.15 40.89 -21.59
C GLU A 227 -19.50 40.17 -21.49
N ALA A 228 -19.58 39.13 -20.65
CA ALA A 228 -20.82 38.39 -20.40
C ALA A 228 -21.79 39.10 -19.43
N LEU A 229 -21.39 40.23 -18.83
CA LEU A 229 -22.18 41.01 -17.88
C LEU A 229 -22.67 42.33 -18.48
N ASP A 230 -23.86 42.77 -18.09
CA ASP A 230 -24.35 44.10 -18.47
C ASP A 230 -23.45 45.21 -17.90
N GLU A 231 -23.07 46.18 -18.72
CA GLU A 231 -22.13 47.25 -18.35
C GLU A 231 -22.60 48.11 -17.15
N LYS A 232 -23.88 48.05 -16.80
CA LYS A 232 -24.50 48.79 -15.68
C LYS A 232 -24.57 48.00 -14.37
N CYS A 233 -24.13 46.74 -14.34
CA CYS A 233 -24.11 45.94 -13.12
C CYS A 233 -22.93 46.33 -12.21
N LEU A 234 -23.17 46.37 -10.90
CA LEU A 234 -22.16 46.72 -9.89
C LEU A 234 -20.99 45.71 -9.91
N GLU A 235 -21.29 44.44 -10.17
CA GLU A 235 -20.33 43.35 -10.32
C GLU A 235 -19.37 43.59 -11.49
N ALA A 236 -19.84 44.13 -12.61
CA ALA A 236 -18.98 44.49 -13.74
C ALA A 236 -18.02 45.65 -13.41
N GLU A 237 -18.47 46.62 -12.60
CA GLU A 237 -17.58 47.67 -12.09
C GLU A 237 -16.52 47.12 -11.13
N TYR A 238 -16.86 46.15 -10.28
CA TYR A 238 -15.91 45.51 -9.37
C TYR A 238 -14.86 44.69 -10.14
N ILE A 239 -15.24 44.01 -11.22
CA ILE A 239 -14.27 43.33 -12.11
C ILE A 239 -13.35 44.36 -12.76
N LYS A 240 -13.88 45.46 -13.32
CA LYS A 240 -13.07 46.56 -13.90
C LYS A 240 -12.09 47.15 -12.87
N LYS A 241 -12.53 47.37 -11.63
CA LYS A 241 -11.69 47.84 -10.52
C LYS A 241 -10.63 46.81 -10.10
N ALA A 242 -10.96 45.52 -10.13
CA ALA A 242 -10.01 44.45 -9.83
C ALA A 242 -8.96 44.29 -10.92
N MET A 243 -9.35 44.36 -12.20
CA MET A 243 -8.42 44.31 -13.35
C MET A 243 -7.48 45.52 -13.37
N THR A 244 -7.98 46.72 -13.07
CA THR A 244 -7.14 47.93 -12.95
C THR A 244 -6.19 47.86 -11.75
N ARG A 245 -6.62 47.27 -10.62
CA ARG A 245 -5.72 47.02 -9.47
C ARG A 245 -4.68 45.94 -9.77
N ALA A 246 -5.05 44.85 -10.43
CA ALA A 246 -4.13 43.78 -10.81
C ALA A 246 -3.09 44.25 -11.83
N THR A 247 -3.48 45.11 -12.79
CA THR A 247 -2.53 45.74 -13.73
C THR A 247 -1.60 46.73 -13.05
N THR A 248 -2.02 47.45 -12.00
CA THR A 248 -1.10 48.29 -11.20
C THR A 248 -0.21 47.49 -10.25
N ILE A 249 -0.67 46.34 -9.75
CA ILE A 249 0.11 45.41 -8.91
C ILE A 249 1.09 44.57 -9.74
N SER A 250 0.77 44.27 -11.00
CA SER A 250 1.69 43.57 -11.93
C SER A 250 2.92 44.41 -12.31
N GLY A 251 2.95 45.69 -11.93
CA GLY A 251 4.15 46.53 -12.00
C GLY A 251 5.17 46.25 -10.89
N ASP A 252 4.81 45.49 -9.85
CA ASP A 252 5.69 45.19 -8.71
C ASP A 252 5.36 43.78 -8.13
N GLY A 253 5.98 42.75 -8.71
CA GLY A 253 6.37 41.51 -8.02
C GLY A 253 5.32 40.67 -7.27
N SER A 254 4.02 40.68 -7.60
CA SER A 254 3.05 39.78 -6.95
C SER A 254 3.06 38.38 -7.57
N ILE A 255 3.57 37.41 -6.81
CA ILE A 255 3.67 35.97 -7.11
C ILE A 255 2.26 35.36 -7.24
N ALA A 256 1.91 34.83 -8.41
CA ALA A 256 0.73 33.98 -8.57
C ALA A 256 0.86 32.74 -7.66
N SER A 257 -0.24 32.25 -7.08
CA SER A 257 -0.25 31.04 -6.25
C SER A 257 -1.00 29.91 -6.95
N GLY A 258 -0.34 28.78 -7.25
CA GLY A 258 -0.93 27.56 -7.81
C GLY A 258 -0.24 27.03 -9.08
N THR A 259 -0.53 25.77 -9.43
CA THR A 259 -0.16 25.20 -10.74
C THR A 259 -1.03 25.76 -11.85
N GLN A 260 -0.44 26.41 -12.85
CA GLN A 260 -1.14 26.85 -14.05
C GLN A 260 -0.94 25.83 -15.18
N LEU A 261 -2.02 25.17 -15.59
CA LEU A 261 -1.99 24.27 -16.74
C LEU A 261 -2.09 25.08 -18.05
N LEU A 262 -0.97 25.15 -18.76
CA LEU A 262 -0.85 25.72 -20.09
C LEU A 262 -1.08 24.67 -21.17
N ILE A 263 -1.73 25.10 -22.24
CA ILE A 263 -2.01 24.27 -23.41
C ILE A 263 -1.02 24.67 -24.48
N PRO A 264 -0.27 23.72 -25.05
CA PRO A 264 0.51 24.00 -26.25
C PRO A 264 -0.39 24.56 -27.36
N GLN A 265 -0.07 25.74 -27.87
CA GLN A 265 -0.81 26.33 -29.00
C GLN A 265 -0.31 25.75 -30.33
N PRO A 266 -1.15 25.66 -31.37
CA PRO A 266 -0.66 25.33 -32.70
C PRO A 266 0.26 26.44 -33.21
N ILE A 267 1.32 26.07 -33.94
CA ILE A 267 2.24 27.04 -34.53
C ILE A 267 1.61 27.67 -35.77
N ALA A 268 1.54 29.00 -35.82
CA ALA A 268 0.99 29.72 -36.98
C ALA A 268 2.09 30.04 -38.00
N ASP A 269 3.24 30.54 -37.52
CA ASP A 269 4.41 30.89 -38.32
C ASP A 269 5.66 30.22 -37.73
N PHE A 270 6.50 29.66 -38.60
CA PHE A 270 7.73 28.99 -38.19
C PHE A 270 8.86 30.00 -37.96
N PRO A 271 9.47 30.04 -36.77
CA PRO A 271 10.64 30.88 -36.55
C PRO A 271 11.80 30.37 -37.41
N VAL A 272 12.44 31.25 -38.17
CA VAL A 272 13.67 30.93 -38.91
C VAL A 272 14.83 31.04 -37.92
N SER A 273 15.44 29.90 -37.58
CA SER A 273 16.55 29.81 -36.63
C SER A 273 17.46 28.65 -37.02
N ASP A 274 18.77 28.80 -36.78
CA ASP A 274 19.77 27.76 -37.08
C ASP A 274 19.66 26.56 -36.10
N SER A 275 19.09 26.83 -34.91
CA SER A 275 18.84 25.85 -33.85
C SER A 275 17.40 25.89 -33.37
N TYR A 276 16.84 24.72 -33.05
CA TYR A 276 15.50 24.57 -32.48
C TYR A 276 15.53 23.78 -31.16
N ASP A 277 14.84 24.31 -30.15
CA ASP A 277 14.57 23.58 -28.90
C ASP A 277 13.29 22.77 -29.10
N ILE A 278 13.43 21.44 -29.13
CA ILE A 278 12.33 20.51 -29.36
C ILE A 278 12.02 19.67 -28.13
N VAL A 279 10.73 19.39 -27.95
CA VAL A 279 10.24 18.30 -27.09
C VAL A 279 9.80 17.18 -28.01
N GLY A 280 10.44 16.03 -27.96
CA GLY A 280 10.19 14.89 -28.85
C GLY A 280 10.02 13.58 -28.11
N ILE A 281 9.48 12.58 -28.80
CA ILE A 281 9.32 11.22 -28.28
C ILE A 281 10.26 10.26 -29.00
N CYS A 282 10.97 9.42 -28.23
CA CYS A 282 11.78 8.34 -28.80
C CYS A 282 10.85 7.30 -29.43
N THR A 283 10.93 7.10 -30.74
CA THR A 283 10.04 6.17 -31.45
C THR A 283 10.66 4.80 -31.60
N ASN A 284 11.86 4.73 -32.16
CA ASN A 284 12.54 3.49 -32.46
C ASN A 284 14.06 3.64 -32.32
N GLU A 285 14.69 2.51 -32.06
CA GLU A 285 16.12 2.36 -32.06
C GLU A 285 16.51 1.31 -33.10
N SER A 286 17.43 1.67 -34.00
CA SER A 286 17.98 0.75 -35.01
C SER A 286 18.96 -0.23 -34.38
N GLU A 287 19.09 -1.42 -34.96
CA GLU A 287 20.14 -2.40 -34.67
C GLU A 287 21.57 -1.80 -34.77
N THR A 288 21.73 -0.74 -35.57
CA THR A 288 22.98 0.00 -35.74
C THR A 288 23.25 1.04 -34.63
N GLY A 289 22.34 1.18 -33.66
CA GLY A 289 22.44 2.14 -32.55
C GLY A 289 22.04 3.58 -32.91
N ALA A 290 21.33 3.78 -34.03
CA ALA A 290 20.69 5.04 -34.37
C ALA A 290 19.34 5.17 -33.66
N ILE A 291 19.09 6.32 -33.03
CA ILE A 291 17.89 6.63 -32.26
C ILE A 291 17.09 7.66 -33.04
N PHE A 292 15.81 7.37 -33.25
CA PHE A 292 14.87 8.25 -33.95
C PHE A 292 13.94 8.92 -32.93
N VAL A 293 13.90 10.25 -32.99
CA VAL A 293 13.04 11.07 -32.16
C VAL A 293 12.06 11.84 -33.03
N LYS A 294 10.79 11.72 -32.69
CA LYS A 294 9.70 12.42 -33.35
C LYS A 294 9.40 13.70 -32.58
N PRO A 295 9.71 14.90 -33.10
CA PRO A 295 9.41 16.17 -32.43
C PRO A 295 7.91 16.32 -32.22
N LEU A 296 7.46 16.57 -30.99
CA LEU A 296 6.05 16.78 -30.67
C LEU A 296 5.72 18.26 -30.55
N ALA A 297 6.65 19.02 -30.00
CA ALA A 297 6.49 20.42 -29.79
C ALA A 297 7.81 21.18 -29.94
N LEU A 298 7.70 22.47 -30.22
CA LEU A 298 8.81 23.40 -30.35
C LEU A 298 8.70 24.43 -29.23
N ARG A 299 9.82 24.71 -28.55
CA ARG A 299 9.90 25.72 -27.50
C ARG A 299 10.46 27.03 -28.07
N VAL A 300 9.69 28.10 -27.98
CA VAL A 300 10.10 29.46 -28.39
C VAL A 300 9.70 30.43 -27.29
N ASP A 301 10.62 31.25 -26.81
CA ASP A 301 10.35 32.31 -25.82
C ASP A 301 9.51 31.84 -24.61
N ASP A 302 9.90 30.72 -24.01
CA ASP A 302 9.22 30.04 -22.89
C ASP A 302 7.80 29.50 -23.16
N LYS A 303 7.32 29.55 -24.40
CA LYS A 303 6.07 28.92 -24.84
C LYS A 303 6.33 27.60 -25.58
N ILE A 304 5.42 26.66 -25.41
CA ILE A 304 5.41 25.40 -26.15
C ILE A 304 4.38 25.48 -27.28
N TYR A 305 4.82 25.14 -28.49
CA TYR A 305 3.97 25.05 -29.67
C TYR A 305 3.88 23.60 -30.16
N LEU A 306 2.67 23.06 -30.31
CA LEU A 306 2.46 21.69 -30.75
C LEU A 306 2.63 21.58 -32.27
N LEU A 307 3.37 20.57 -32.72
CA LEU A 307 3.64 20.34 -34.13
C LEU A 307 2.71 19.27 -34.69
N THR A 308 1.90 19.65 -35.69
CA THR A 308 1.13 18.67 -36.47
C THR A 308 2.05 17.84 -37.37
N ARG A 309 1.53 16.77 -37.99
CA ARG A 309 2.31 15.98 -38.95
C ARG A 309 2.84 16.84 -40.10
N ASP A 310 2.01 17.72 -40.62
CA ASP A 310 2.37 18.57 -41.76
C ASP A 310 3.41 19.60 -41.35
N ASP A 311 3.32 20.14 -40.13
CA ASP A 311 4.28 21.11 -39.59
C ASP A 311 5.66 20.48 -39.35
N ARG A 312 5.69 19.24 -38.87
CA ARG A 312 6.95 18.48 -38.71
C ARG A 312 7.65 18.25 -40.03
N VAL A 313 6.91 17.86 -41.07
CA VAL A 313 7.50 17.60 -42.39
C VAL A 313 8.01 18.90 -43.03
N LYS A 314 7.37 20.04 -42.73
CA LYS A 314 7.84 21.37 -43.16
C LYS A 314 9.14 21.80 -42.45
N LEU A 315 9.23 21.61 -41.14
CA LEU A 315 10.40 21.98 -40.33
C LEU A 315 11.57 20.98 -40.47
N PHE A 316 11.26 19.69 -40.47
CA PHE A 316 12.19 18.57 -40.51
C PHE A 316 11.90 17.73 -41.77
N PRO A 317 12.60 17.96 -42.89
CA PRO A 317 12.30 17.33 -44.18
C PRO A 317 12.37 15.79 -44.18
N ASP A 318 11.80 15.18 -45.22
CA ASP A 318 11.76 13.75 -45.54
C ASP A 318 10.88 12.85 -44.65
N SER A 319 11.07 12.84 -43.33
CA SER A 319 10.20 12.06 -42.41
C SER A 319 9.60 12.83 -41.25
N GLY A 320 10.04 14.06 -40.99
CA GLY A 320 9.61 14.80 -39.81
C GLY A 320 10.27 14.35 -38.50
N ASP A 321 11.29 13.49 -38.57
CA ASP A 321 12.00 12.91 -37.42
C ASP A 321 13.45 13.41 -37.35
N VAL A 322 13.98 13.51 -36.13
CA VAL A 322 15.39 13.84 -35.84
C VAL A 322 16.13 12.56 -35.47
N MET A 323 17.38 12.43 -35.93
CA MET A 323 18.21 11.25 -35.70
C MET A 323 19.47 11.61 -34.90
N THR A 324 19.85 10.74 -33.95
CA THR A 324 21.14 10.79 -33.24
C THR A 324 21.67 9.38 -33.02
N HIS A 325 22.90 9.25 -32.53
CA HIS A 325 23.53 7.97 -32.21
C HIS A 325 23.68 7.79 -30.69
N ARG A 326 23.61 6.53 -30.23
CA ARG A 326 23.82 6.15 -28.82
C ARG A 326 25.06 6.77 -28.16
N SER A 327 26.13 7.01 -28.93
CA SER A 327 27.38 7.58 -28.45
C SER A 327 27.30 9.06 -28.06
N GLU A 328 26.28 9.77 -28.54
CA GLU A 328 26.13 11.22 -28.33
C GLU A 328 25.26 11.56 -27.11
N LEU A 329 24.64 10.55 -26.48
CA LEU A 329 23.67 10.71 -25.38
C LEU A 329 24.29 10.41 -24.01
N ARG A 330 23.86 11.14 -22.98
CA ARG A 330 24.28 10.89 -21.58
C ARG A 330 23.55 9.69 -20.98
N TYR A 331 22.30 9.49 -21.38
CA TYR A 331 21.45 8.39 -20.92
C TYR A 331 20.79 7.73 -22.13
N GLN A 332 20.64 6.41 -22.09
CA GLN A 332 19.96 5.67 -23.15
C GLN A 332 18.44 5.83 -23.01
N PRO A 333 17.76 6.56 -23.91
CA PRO A 333 16.32 6.73 -23.84
C PRO A 333 15.63 5.44 -24.25
N ARG A 334 14.57 5.08 -23.53
CA ARG A 334 13.69 3.97 -23.92
C ARG A 334 12.71 4.45 -24.98
N ARG A 335 12.14 3.51 -25.73
CA ARG A 335 11.01 3.79 -26.62
C ARG A 335 9.89 4.44 -25.79
N ARG A 336 9.35 5.54 -26.31
CA ARG A 336 8.34 6.44 -25.73
C ARG A 336 8.80 7.37 -24.61
N ASP A 337 10.09 7.43 -24.32
CA ASP A 337 10.61 8.48 -23.44
C ASP A 337 10.47 9.84 -24.11
N LEU A 338 10.00 10.82 -23.33
CA LEU A 338 9.95 12.22 -23.73
C LEU A 338 11.32 12.87 -23.50
N LEU A 339 11.80 13.54 -24.55
CA LEU A 339 13.14 14.07 -24.65
C LEU A 339 13.07 15.56 -24.95
N HIS A 340 13.94 16.34 -24.32
CA HIS A 340 14.06 17.77 -24.50
C HIS A 340 15.44 18.08 -25.05
N TRP A 341 15.51 18.42 -26.34
CA TRP A 341 16.76 18.50 -27.09
C TRP A 341 16.87 19.83 -27.82
N ARG A 342 18.10 20.32 -27.92
CA ARG A 342 18.46 21.36 -28.89
C ARG A 342 19.01 20.70 -30.14
N VAL A 343 18.43 21.03 -31.28
CA VAL A 343 18.73 20.42 -32.56
C VAL A 343 19.21 21.49 -33.54
N LEU A 344 20.31 21.20 -34.23
CA LEU A 344 20.91 22.07 -35.23
C LEU A 344 20.72 21.51 -36.63
N GLU A 345 20.52 22.42 -37.59
CA GLU A 345 20.59 22.07 -38.99
C GLU A 345 22.05 21.84 -39.42
N ASN A 346 22.30 20.75 -40.14
CA ASN A 346 23.58 20.42 -40.73
C ASN A 346 23.50 20.65 -42.25
N GLU A 347 24.05 21.77 -42.70
CA GLU A 347 24.00 22.21 -44.12
C GLU A 347 24.62 21.20 -45.10
N HIS A 348 25.44 20.25 -44.63
CA HIS A 348 26.12 19.26 -45.46
C HIS A 348 25.42 17.90 -45.52
N ALA A 349 24.33 17.70 -44.77
CA ALA A 349 23.60 16.44 -44.69
C ALA A 349 22.22 16.54 -45.39
N THR A 350 21.90 15.54 -46.21
CA THR A 350 20.60 15.43 -46.90
C THR A 350 19.80 14.26 -46.33
N GLY A 351 18.47 14.32 -46.38
CA GLY A 351 17.65 13.23 -45.83
C GLY A 351 17.30 13.44 -44.36
N LYS A 352 16.96 12.31 -43.70
CA LYS A 352 16.70 12.19 -42.25
C LYS A 352 17.88 12.57 -41.33
N THR A 353 19.04 12.90 -41.91
CA THR A 353 20.28 13.25 -41.19
C THR A 353 20.57 14.75 -41.21
N ARG A 354 19.69 15.55 -41.84
CA ARG A 354 19.83 17.01 -41.94
C ARG A 354 19.83 17.69 -40.58
N PHE A 355 19.14 17.13 -39.60
CA PHE A 355 19.08 17.67 -38.24
C PHE A 355 19.79 16.73 -37.26
N ARG A 356 20.72 17.29 -36.49
CA ARG A 356 21.51 16.56 -35.47
C ARG A 356 21.31 17.14 -34.08
N LEU A 357 21.49 16.30 -33.07
CA LEU A 357 21.52 16.75 -31.69
C LEU A 357 22.73 17.67 -31.45
N GLU A 358 22.49 18.85 -30.89
CA GLU A 358 23.54 19.75 -30.40
C GLU A 358 23.80 19.51 -28.90
N SER A 359 22.73 19.52 -28.11
CA SER A 359 22.82 19.32 -26.66
C SER A 359 21.52 18.79 -26.06
N GLU A 360 21.65 17.92 -25.06
CA GLU A 360 20.54 17.54 -24.18
C GLU A 360 20.20 18.68 -23.22
N LEU A 361 18.93 19.12 -23.22
CA LEU A 361 18.41 20.11 -22.28
C LEU A 361 17.87 19.41 -21.02
N GLU A 362 17.46 20.17 -20.00
CA GLU A 362 16.91 19.60 -18.78
C GLU A 362 15.68 18.72 -19.08
N PRO A 363 15.55 17.54 -18.44
CA PRO A 363 14.47 16.61 -18.72
C PRO A 363 13.12 17.18 -18.28
N LEU A 364 12.07 16.84 -19.02
CA LEU A 364 10.70 17.16 -18.62
C LEU A 364 10.33 16.36 -17.38
N LEU A 365 9.83 17.03 -16.35
CA LEU A 365 9.40 16.38 -15.11
C LEU A 365 7.90 16.14 -15.16
N GLU A 366 7.47 14.87 -15.05
CA GLU A 366 6.04 14.54 -14.97
C GLU A 366 5.48 15.02 -13.61
N VAL A 367 4.28 15.62 -13.67
CA VAL A 367 3.57 16.17 -12.51
C VAL A 367 2.47 15.19 -12.09
N TYR A 368 2.55 14.70 -10.85
CA TYR A 368 1.58 13.79 -10.27
C TYR A 368 0.66 14.52 -9.27
N PRO A 369 -0.67 14.46 -9.44
CA PRO A 369 -1.58 15.07 -8.48
C PRO A 369 -1.67 14.26 -7.18
N VAL A 370 -1.63 14.95 -6.05
CA VAL A 370 -1.75 14.42 -4.69
C VAL A 370 -2.92 15.14 -4.01
N SER A 371 -3.99 14.40 -3.73
CA SER A 371 -5.24 14.93 -3.14
C SER A 371 -5.13 15.20 -1.64
N VAL A 372 -4.06 15.87 -1.20
CA VAL A 372 -3.77 16.18 0.20
C VAL A 372 -3.22 17.62 0.25
N PRO A 373 -3.67 18.48 1.18
CA PRO A 373 -3.14 19.83 1.34
C PRO A 373 -1.78 19.82 2.05
N SER A 374 -0.98 20.88 1.91
CA SER A 374 0.37 20.99 2.50
C SER A 374 0.44 20.90 4.02
N HIS A 375 -0.71 21.00 4.70
CA HIS A 375 -0.81 21.06 6.15
C HIS A 375 -0.59 19.69 6.82
N ASP A 376 -0.69 18.57 6.08
CA ASP A 376 -0.42 17.22 6.60
C ASP A 376 0.76 16.55 5.87
N PRO A 377 2.02 16.78 6.32
CA PRO A 377 3.21 16.22 5.68
C PRO A 377 3.31 14.69 5.79
N ASP A 378 2.66 14.08 6.78
CA ASP A 378 2.69 12.62 6.98
C ASP A 378 1.73 11.94 5.99
N GLU A 379 0.53 12.49 5.79
CA GLU A 379 -0.42 12.01 4.78
C GLU A 379 0.13 12.23 3.36
N ILE A 380 0.79 13.37 3.11
CA ILE A 380 1.50 13.64 1.85
C ILE A 380 2.56 12.55 1.59
N ARG A 381 3.39 12.22 2.60
CA ARG A 381 4.43 11.19 2.47
C ARG A 381 3.84 9.84 2.07
N GLU A 382 2.83 9.37 2.80
CA GLU A 382 2.20 8.07 2.51
C GLU A 382 1.52 8.07 1.15
N ARG A 383 0.87 9.17 0.76
CA ARG A 383 0.26 9.27 -0.56
C ARG A 383 1.30 9.30 -1.68
N ILE A 384 2.42 9.99 -1.49
CA ILE A 384 3.54 9.99 -2.44
C ILE A 384 4.13 8.57 -2.57
N LYS A 385 4.34 7.83 -1.47
CA LYS A 385 4.81 6.43 -1.53
C LYS A 385 3.85 5.52 -2.30
N ILE A 386 2.54 5.69 -2.09
CA ILE A 386 1.52 4.96 -2.86
C ILE A 386 1.61 5.31 -4.34
N VAL A 387 1.73 6.59 -4.69
CA VAL A 387 1.88 7.04 -6.09
C VAL A 387 3.17 6.50 -6.70
N ALA A 388 4.28 6.55 -5.96
CA ALA A 388 5.60 6.08 -6.40
C ALA A 388 5.63 4.57 -6.66
N SER A 389 5.07 3.78 -5.74
CA SER A 389 4.95 2.32 -5.91
C SER A 389 3.97 1.94 -7.03
N THR A 390 2.86 2.68 -7.16
CA THR A 390 1.83 2.43 -8.18
C THR A 390 2.32 2.73 -9.60
N ASN A 391 3.10 3.81 -9.78
CA ASN A 391 3.57 4.27 -11.08
C ASN A 391 5.00 3.84 -11.41
N GLN A 392 5.64 3.04 -10.54
CA GLN A 392 7.04 2.59 -10.69
C GLN A 392 7.99 3.74 -11.03
N LEU A 393 7.88 4.84 -10.27
CA LEU A 393 8.71 6.02 -10.51
C LEU A 393 10.19 5.65 -10.41
N SER A 394 10.96 6.01 -11.44
CA SER A 394 12.38 5.66 -11.49
C SER A 394 13.16 6.39 -10.40
N THR A 395 14.04 5.68 -9.69
CA THR A 395 14.87 6.21 -8.60
C THR A 395 15.89 7.26 -9.06
N ASN A 396 16.14 7.34 -10.37
CA ASN A 396 17.14 8.22 -10.97
C ASN A 396 16.57 9.55 -11.46
N GLN A 397 15.26 9.69 -11.63
CA GLN A 397 14.65 10.90 -12.16
C GLN A 397 13.97 11.71 -11.07
N GLN A 398 14.14 13.02 -11.15
CA GLN A 398 13.39 13.95 -10.33
C GLN A 398 11.92 13.91 -10.75
N THR A 399 11.01 13.90 -9.78
CA THR A 399 9.57 13.89 -10.00
C THR A 399 8.89 15.03 -9.25
N VAL A 400 7.76 15.49 -9.78
CA VAL A 400 7.02 16.63 -9.28
C VAL A 400 5.64 16.17 -8.79
N PHE A 401 5.22 16.65 -7.63
CA PHE A 401 3.92 16.34 -7.03
C PHE A 401 3.13 17.62 -6.80
N ALA A 402 1.90 17.70 -7.30
CA ALA A 402 1.02 18.84 -7.09
C ALA A 402 0.02 18.53 -5.97
N LEU A 403 0.03 19.31 -4.90
CA LEU A 403 -0.87 19.19 -3.74
C LEU A 403 -2.24 19.85 -4.02
N SER A 404 -3.24 19.53 -3.18
CA SER A 404 -4.61 20.02 -3.38
C SER A 404 -4.79 21.52 -3.14
N ASP A 405 -3.90 22.15 -2.37
CA ASP A 405 -3.88 23.60 -2.10
C ASP A 405 -3.08 24.39 -3.15
N GLY A 406 -2.59 23.70 -4.19
CA GLY A 406 -1.86 24.30 -5.31
C GLY A 406 -0.36 24.46 -5.06
N ILE A 407 0.16 23.97 -3.93
CA ILE A 407 1.61 23.90 -3.68
C ILE A 407 2.20 22.72 -4.43
N VAL A 408 3.35 22.92 -5.06
CA VAL A 408 4.06 21.88 -5.82
C VAL A 408 5.29 21.43 -5.06
N LEU A 409 5.49 20.13 -4.92
CA LEU A 409 6.66 19.51 -4.30
C LEU A 409 7.58 18.91 -5.35
N LEU A 410 8.86 19.23 -5.24
CA LEU A 410 9.93 18.72 -6.07
C LEU A 410 10.77 17.74 -5.24
N SER A 411 10.84 16.49 -5.70
CA SER A 411 11.64 15.43 -5.05
C SER A 411 13.15 15.68 -5.18
N PRO A 412 13.97 15.14 -4.27
CA PRO A 412 15.43 15.16 -4.41
C PRO A 412 15.91 14.29 -5.58
N LYS A 413 17.00 14.69 -6.24
CA LYS A 413 17.59 13.95 -7.37
C LYS A 413 18.29 12.67 -6.91
N GLY A 414 18.02 11.54 -7.56
CA GLY A 414 18.76 10.28 -7.37
C GLY A 414 18.44 9.53 -6.08
N VAL A 415 17.25 9.74 -5.49
CA VAL A 415 16.83 9.07 -4.27
C VAL A 415 15.57 8.23 -4.51
N ASP A 416 15.52 7.06 -3.88
CA ASP A 416 14.36 6.17 -3.96
C ASP A 416 13.21 6.69 -3.08
N ILE A 417 12.24 7.36 -3.72
CA ILE A 417 11.07 7.99 -3.10
C ILE A 417 10.20 6.97 -2.34
N THR A 418 10.31 5.67 -2.62
CA THR A 418 9.56 4.65 -1.88
C THR A 418 10.10 4.42 -0.46
N ARG A 419 11.36 4.80 -0.19
CA ARG A 419 12.02 4.62 1.10
C ARG A 419 11.89 5.85 1.99
N ASN A 420 11.91 5.63 3.30
CA ASN A 420 11.84 6.72 4.28
C ASN A 420 13.04 7.69 4.19
N ASP A 421 14.20 7.17 3.79
CA ASP A 421 15.45 7.93 3.64
C ASP A 421 15.31 9.11 2.65
N ALA A 422 14.44 8.98 1.65
CA ALA A 422 14.17 10.04 0.67
C ALA A 422 13.52 11.28 1.27
N TYR A 423 12.87 11.13 2.41
CA TYR A 423 12.14 12.19 3.08
C TYR A 423 12.95 12.83 4.21
N GLU A 424 14.14 12.30 4.53
CA GLU A 424 15.06 12.95 5.48
C GLU A 424 15.76 14.16 4.89
N VAL A 425 15.86 14.23 3.56
CA VAL A 425 16.34 15.40 2.82
C VAL A 425 15.20 16.41 2.69
N ALA A 426 15.49 17.71 2.81
CA ALA A 426 14.47 18.74 2.62
C ALA A 426 13.92 18.75 1.17
N TRP A 427 12.61 18.63 1.03
CA TRP A 427 11.93 18.72 -0.27
C TRP A 427 11.66 20.19 -0.61
N GLN A 428 11.82 20.54 -1.89
CA GLN A 428 11.56 21.89 -2.35
C GLN A 428 10.07 22.04 -2.66
N SER A 429 9.44 23.07 -2.11
CA SER A 429 8.07 23.47 -2.41
C SER A 429 8.05 24.75 -3.24
N LEU A 430 7.23 24.76 -4.30
CA LEU A 430 7.04 25.86 -5.21
C LEU A 430 5.61 26.36 -5.05
N SER A 431 5.44 27.67 -4.90
CA SER A 431 4.13 28.31 -4.71
C SER A 431 3.35 28.47 -6.01
N ALA A 432 4.03 28.46 -7.15
CA ALA A 432 3.43 28.41 -8.48
C ALA A 432 4.30 27.61 -9.42
N MET A 433 3.69 27.05 -10.46
CA MET A 433 4.41 26.34 -11.51
C MET A 433 3.55 26.24 -12.78
N ASP A 434 4.18 26.50 -13.92
CA ASP A 434 3.55 26.27 -15.23
C ASP A 434 3.71 24.81 -15.62
N THR A 435 2.59 24.15 -15.91
CA THR A 435 2.55 22.77 -16.38
C THR A 435 1.98 22.71 -17.78
N TRP A 436 2.41 21.74 -18.57
CA TRP A 436 1.99 21.58 -19.95
C TRP A 436 1.37 20.21 -20.17
N LEU A 437 0.21 20.18 -20.81
CA LEU A 437 -0.46 18.92 -21.16
C LEU A 437 0.13 18.38 -22.47
N ILE A 438 0.83 17.25 -22.39
CA ILE A 438 1.43 16.55 -23.54
C ILE A 438 1.01 15.07 -23.49
N GLU A 439 0.38 14.57 -24.56
CA GLU A 439 -0.12 13.19 -24.68
C GLU A 439 -0.98 12.72 -23.48
N GLY A 440 -1.79 13.64 -22.93
CA GLY A 440 -2.68 13.39 -21.79
C GLY A 440 -1.99 13.39 -20.42
N ARG A 441 -0.66 13.60 -20.33
CA ARG A 441 0.11 13.73 -19.09
C ARG A 441 0.57 15.18 -18.89
N GLN A 442 0.81 15.58 -17.64
CA GLN A 442 1.25 16.93 -17.29
C GLN A 442 2.76 16.94 -17.07
N TYR A 443 3.45 17.89 -17.70
CA TYR A 443 4.90 18.03 -17.59
C TYR A 443 5.32 19.45 -17.22
N CYS A 444 6.43 19.56 -16.48
CA CYS A 444 7.13 20.80 -16.21
C CYS A 444 8.48 20.82 -16.96
N ILE A 445 8.80 21.94 -17.60
CA ILE A 445 10.05 22.12 -18.37
C ILE A 445 11.14 22.83 -17.55
N ASN A 446 10.76 23.63 -16.55
CA ASN A 446 11.75 24.30 -15.70
C ASN A 446 11.15 24.66 -14.33
N PRO A 447 11.39 23.86 -13.28
CA PRO A 447 10.78 24.10 -11.97
C PRO A 447 11.43 25.26 -11.19
N LEU A 448 12.62 25.73 -11.57
CA LEU A 448 13.46 26.60 -10.71
C LEU A 448 13.13 28.10 -10.80
N LYS A 449 12.19 28.53 -11.64
CA LYS A 449 11.91 29.96 -11.85
C LYS A 449 11.10 30.62 -10.72
N ASN A 450 10.48 29.83 -9.83
CA ASN A 450 9.49 30.33 -8.87
C ASN A 450 10.00 30.29 -7.43
N SER A 451 9.37 31.07 -6.53
CA SER A 451 9.78 31.16 -5.12
C SER A 451 9.84 29.79 -4.45
N ILE A 452 11.03 29.44 -3.98
CA ILE A 452 11.36 28.15 -3.38
C ILE A 452 11.19 28.25 -1.87
N PHE A 453 10.28 27.45 -1.33
CA PHE A 453 10.21 27.14 0.09
C PHE A 453 10.70 25.70 0.30
N THR A 454 10.98 25.33 1.54
CA THR A 454 11.33 23.94 1.89
C THR A 454 10.22 23.36 2.74
N LEU A 455 9.61 22.28 2.29
CA LEU A 455 8.64 21.52 3.09
C LEU A 455 9.36 20.31 3.70
N ASP A 456 9.29 20.19 5.02
CA ASP A 456 9.88 19.06 5.73
C ASP A 456 8.91 17.87 5.78
N LEU A 457 9.21 16.87 4.97
CA LEU A 457 8.47 15.60 4.91
C LEU A 457 9.13 14.50 5.74
N SER A 458 10.13 14.78 6.58
CA SER A 458 10.85 13.77 7.37
C SER A 458 9.95 13.03 8.34
N THR A 459 10.32 11.78 8.68
CA THR A 459 9.57 10.98 9.66
C THR A 459 9.43 11.72 10.99
N PRO A 460 8.40 11.44 11.79
CA PRO A 460 8.23 12.07 13.11
C PRO A 460 9.48 11.98 13.99
N GLU A 461 10.19 10.85 13.94
CA GLU A 461 11.43 10.64 14.67
C GLU A 461 12.59 11.49 14.14
N SER A 462 12.78 11.52 12.82
CA SER A 462 13.86 12.29 12.19
C SER A 462 13.61 13.79 12.35
N TYR A 463 12.37 14.26 12.22
CA TYR A 463 11.97 15.64 12.53
C TYR A 463 12.34 16.04 13.96
N LEU A 464 12.01 15.18 14.94
CA LEU A 464 12.36 15.41 16.34
C LEU A 464 13.89 15.48 16.53
N ARG A 465 14.65 14.59 15.89
CA ARG A 465 16.13 14.63 15.94
C ARG A 465 16.69 15.90 15.30
N HIS A 466 16.15 16.34 14.15
CA HIS A 466 16.56 17.58 13.49
C HIS A 466 16.25 18.81 14.34
N ALA A 467 15.06 18.86 14.93
CA ALA A 467 14.66 19.92 15.84
C ALA A 467 15.56 19.97 17.10
N LEU A 468 15.83 18.82 17.72
CA LEU A 468 16.76 18.75 18.87
C LEU A 468 18.18 19.14 18.48
N LYS A 469 18.67 18.74 17.31
CA LYS A 469 20.00 19.16 16.80
C LYS A 469 20.07 20.66 16.53
N ALA A 470 19.01 21.26 15.98
CA ALA A 470 18.94 22.71 15.78
C ALA A 470 19.02 23.44 17.13
N LEU A 471 18.31 22.93 18.14
CA LEU A 471 18.35 23.46 19.51
C LEU A 471 19.70 23.23 20.21
N GLU A 472 20.36 22.09 19.98
CA GLU A 472 21.73 21.81 20.47
C GLU A 472 22.78 22.69 19.79
N MET A 473 22.58 23.06 18.52
CA MET A 473 23.46 24.00 17.80
C MET A 473 23.29 25.44 18.34
N GLU A 474 22.08 25.81 18.78
CA GLU A 474 21.84 27.08 19.47
C GLU A 474 22.30 27.08 20.94
N GLN A 475 22.29 25.92 21.62
CA GLN A 475 22.74 25.77 23.00
C GLN A 475 23.86 24.74 23.13
N LYS A 476 25.12 25.20 23.13
CA LYS A 476 26.36 24.42 23.26
C LYS A 476 26.57 23.65 24.59
N SER A 477 25.52 23.32 25.34
CA SER A 477 25.62 22.59 26.59
C SER A 477 24.67 21.40 26.60
N SER A 478 25.22 20.18 26.73
CA SER A 478 24.47 18.93 26.75
C SER A 478 23.34 18.96 27.79
N LEU A 479 22.10 18.86 27.32
CA LEU A 479 20.88 19.05 28.12
C LEU A 479 20.61 17.88 29.07
N SER A 480 20.35 18.20 30.35
CA SER A 480 19.93 17.26 31.38
C SER A 480 18.46 16.80 31.18
N LYS A 481 18.03 15.71 31.85
CA LYS A 481 16.64 15.20 31.77
C LYS A 481 15.57 16.24 32.19
N THR A 482 15.88 17.14 33.11
CA THR A 482 14.97 18.24 33.48
C THR A 482 14.95 19.33 32.42
N GLN A 483 16.10 19.65 31.82
CA GLN A 483 16.18 20.59 30.70
C GLN A 483 15.54 20.04 29.43
N LYS A 484 15.50 18.71 29.24
CA LYS A 484 14.71 18.06 28.18
C LYS A 484 13.20 18.27 28.38
N ARG A 485 12.70 18.18 29.63
CA ARG A 485 11.29 18.50 29.95
C ARG A 485 10.97 19.98 29.74
N GLU A 486 11.87 20.86 30.16
CA GLU A 486 11.78 22.31 29.90
C GLU A 486 11.85 22.61 28.40
N LEU A 487 12.67 21.88 27.64
CA LEU A 487 12.70 21.93 26.19
C LEU A 487 11.41 21.41 25.55
N PHE A 488 10.78 20.36 26.07
CA PHE A 488 9.47 19.93 25.59
C PHE A 488 8.40 20.99 25.84
N GLU A 489 8.48 21.76 26.93
CA GLU A 489 7.61 22.91 27.18
C GLU A 489 7.93 24.13 26.30
N LEU A 490 9.20 24.44 26.08
CA LEU A 490 9.63 25.49 25.16
C LEU A 490 9.29 25.13 23.70
N PHE A 491 9.39 23.85 23.33
CA PHE A 491 8.97 23.32 22.04
C PHE A 491 7.46 23.52 21.84
N ARG A 492 6.64 23.20 22.85
CA ARG A 492 5.19 23.52 22.87
C ARG A 492 4.89 25.02 22.71
N ALA A 493 5.78 25.90 23.18
CA ALA A 493 5.62 27.34 23.09
C ALA A 493 6.15 27.96 21.76
N SER A 494 7.10 27.29 21.09
CA SER A 494 7.77 27.79 19.87
C SER A 494 7.14 27.35 18.55
N LEU A 495 6.23 26.37 18.57
CA LEU A 495 5.60 25.85 17.37
C LEU A 495 4.50 26.81 16.85
N SER A 496 4.61 27.20 15.58
CA SER A 496 3.51 27.82 14.83
C SER A 496 2.24 26.95 14.90
N SER A 497 1.07 27.58 14.82
CA SER A 497 -0.24 26.91 14.98
C SER A 497 -0.45 25.70 14.07
N GLU A 498 0.27 25.63 12.94
CA GLU A 498 0.22 24.53 11.96
C GLU A 498 0.87 23.22 12.44
N ASN A 499 1.88 23.28 13.32
CA ASN A 499 2.67 22.08 13.72
C ASN A 499 2.26 21.47 15.08
N LYS A 500 1.28 22.07 15.75
CA LYS A 500 0.78 21.66 17.08
C LYS A 500 0.19 20.23 17.13
N PRO A 501 -0.66 19.78 16.17
CA PRO A 501 -1.23 18.44 16.22
C PRO A 501 -0.18 17.34 15.98
N ARG A 502 0.87 17.65 15.21
CA ARG A 502 2.00 16.75 14.95
C ARG A 502 2.83 16.53 16.21
N ALA A 503 3.14 17.58 16.95
CA ALA A 503 3.88 17.47 18.21
C ALA A 503 3.12 16.65 19.27
N GLU A 504 1.80 16.83 19.38
CA GLU A 504 0.96 16.06 20.31
C GLU A 504 0.94 14.56 19.98
N ARG A 505 0.90 14.20 18.69
CA ARG A 505 0.98 12.79 18.26
C ARG A 505 2.37 12.20 18.46
N ILE A 506 3.44 12.94 18.14
CA ILE A 506 4.82 12.48 18.37
C ILE A 506 5.06 12.24 19.86
N ILE A 507 4.56 13.12 20.74
CA ILE A 507 4.63 12.93 22.19
C ILE A 507 3.86 11.66 22.58
N SER A 508 2.67 11.43 22.03
CA SER A 508 1.91 10.21 22.31
C SER A 508 2.61 8.94 21.80
N SER A 509 3.29 8.99 20.65
CA SER A 509 4.06 7.86 20.12
C SER A 509 5.35 7.61 20.89
N VAL A 510 6.06 8.67 21.32
CA VAL A 510 7.26 8.58 22.16
C VAL A 510 6.92 8.10 23.57
N GLU A 511 5.74 8.46 24.10
CA GLU A 511 5.22 7.90 25.35
C GLU A 511 4.80 6.43 25.21
N GLN A 512 4.49 5.97 24.00
CA GLN A 512 4.14 4.57 23.69
C GLN A 512 5.36 3.68 23.37
N VAL A 513 6.50 4.25 22.99
CA VAL A 513 7.75 3.49 22.86
C VAL A 513 8.32 3.25 24.26
N SER A 514 7.87 2.17 24.90
CA SER A 514 8.51 1.63 26.09
C SER A 514 9.97 1.29 25.78
N LEU A 515 10.92 1.96 26.45
CA LEU A 515 12.33 1.61 26.40
C LEU A 515 12.49 0.12 26.67
N LYS A 516 13.16 -0.60 25.75
CA LYS A 516 13.47 -2.03 25.94
C LYS A 516 14.46 -2.17 27.10
N ASP A 517 14.37 -3.25 27.87
CA ASP A 517 15.23 -3.48 29.04
C ASP A 517 16.73 -3.43 28.69
N GLU A 518 17.10 -3.82 27.47
CA GLU A 518 18.47 -3.74 26.93
C GLU A 518 18.96 -2.30 26.74
N ASP A 519 18.08 -1.40 26.30
CA ASP A 519 18.39 0.03 26.17
C ASP A 519 18.53 0.69 27.55
N VAL A 520 17.78 0.20 28.54
CA VAL A 520 17.90 0.66 29.93
C VAL A 520 19.24 0.19 30.54
N GLU A 521 19.66 -1.05 30.29
CA GLU A 521 20.96 -1.56 30.76
C GLU A 521 22.15 -0.83 30.13
N THR A 522 22.10 -0.54 28.83
CA THR A 522 23.17 0.23 28.16
C THR A 522 23.24 1.65 28.69
N ILE A 523 22.11 2.30 28.94
CA ILE A 523 22.04 3.63 29.55
C ILE A 523 22.55 3.60 31.01
N LEU A 524 22.22 2.57 31.79
CA LEU A 524 22.72 2.38 33.16
C LEU A 524 24.24 2.18 33.19
N ASN A 525 24.79 1.43 32.24
CA ASN A 525 26.24 1.21 32.11
C ASN A 525 26.98 2.52 31.76
N LEU A 526 26.42 3.33 30.85
CA LEU A 526 26.97 4.63 30.48
C LEU A 526 26.84 5.67 31.62
N LEU A 527 25.76 5.61 32.40
CA LEU A 527 25.58 6.44 33.60
C LEU A 527 26.55 6.05 34.71
N ASN A 528 26.78 4.75 34.91
CA ASN A 528 27.73 4.22 35.88
C ASN A 528 29.20 4.47 35.49
N ALA A 529 29.50 4.90 34.26
CA ALA A 529 30.86 5.28 33.85
C ALA A 529 31.26 6.68 34.37
N LYS A 530 30.30 7.51 34.83
CA LYS A 530 30.58 8.85 35.36
C LYS A 530 30.76 8.83 36.88
N GLU A 531 31.87 9.40 37.34
CA GLU A 531 32.28 9.38 38.75
C GLU A 531 31.32 10.16 39.67
N GLU A 532 30.73 11.25 39.18
CA GLU A 532 29.70 12.03 39.88
C GLU A 532 28.42 11.24 40.13
N VAL A 533 28.01 10.41 39.15
CA VAL A 533 26.81 9.56 39.25
C VAL A 533 27.09 8.41 40.20
N ARG A 534 28.26 7.78 40.13
CA ARG A 534 28.69 6.78 41.12
C ARG A 534 28.70 7.35 42.54
N SER A 535 29.27 8.54 42.75
CA SER A 535 29.30 9.18 44.06
C SER A 535 27.89 9.44 44.60
N ARG A 536 26.97 9.92 43.76
CA ARG A 536 25.60 10.23 44.20
C ARG A 536 24.76 8.97 44.44
N VAL A 537 24.95 7.93 43.62
CA VAL A 537 24.31 6.62 43.83
C VAL A 537 24.85 5.96 45.08
N GLN A 538 26.16 6.06 45.35
CA GLN A 538 26.78 5.57 46.58
C GLN A 538 26.22 6.32 47.80
N GLU A 539 26.06 7.64 47.74
CA GLU A 539 25.47 8.44 48.82
C GLU A 539 23.99 8.08 49.06
N MET A 540 23.22 7.82 48.00
CA MET A 540 21.83 7.32 48.15
C MET A 540 21.78 5.89 48.70
N LEU A 541 22.70 5.02 48.29
CA LEU A 541 22.84 3.66 48.84
C LEU A 541 23.22 3.73 50.31
N ASP A 542 24.17 4.57 50.70
CA ASP A 542 24.61 4.73 52.08
C ASP A 542 23.48 5.28 52.97
N ASN A 543 22.70 6.25 52.47
CA ASN A 543 21.51 6.74 53.15
C ASN A 543 20.41 5.66 53.24
N GLY A 544 20.21 4.87 52.19
CA GLY A 544 19.28 3.73 52.18
C GLY A 544 19.70 2.63 53.14
N TYR A 545 20.99 2.27 53.17
CA TYR A 545 21.57 1.32 54.11
C TYR A 545 21.49 1.84 55.55
N ALA A 546 21.66 3.14 55.78
CA ALA A 546 21.45 3.73 57.10
C ALA A 546 19.98 3.59 57.54
N SER A 547 19.02 3.89 56.66
CA SER A 547 17.58 3.71 56.94
C SER A 547 17.24 2.24 57.23
N LEU A 548 17.67 1.32 56.36
CA LEU A 548 17.46 -0.12 56.54
C LEU A 548 18.13 -0.67 57.80
N LYS A 549 19.30 -0.14 58.17
CA LYS A 549 19.97 -0.52 59.42
C LYS A 549 19.21 -0.02 60.65
N THR A 550 18.62 1.18 60.58
CA THR A 550 17.74 1.68 61.64
C THR A 550 16.46 0.85 61.75
N GLU A 551 15.82 0.49 60.64
CA GLU A 551 14.65 -0.39 60.61
C GLU A 551 15.00 -1.80 61.11
N PHE A 552 16.14 -2.36 60.70
CA PHE A 552 16.59 -3.67 61.17
C PHE A 552 16.92 -3.66 62.66
N SER A 553 17.52 -2.58 63.17
CA SER A 553 17.74 -2.42 64.61
C SER A 553 16.43 -2.27 65.38
N GLY A 554 15.43 -1.59 64.79
CA GLY A 554 14.07 -1.48 65.34
C GLY A 554 13.36 -2.83 65.38
N LEU A 555 13.42 -3.60 64.28
CA LEU A 555 12.87 -4.95 64.19
C LEU A 555 13.60 -5.93 65.12
N GLN A 556 14.92 -5.80 65.30
CA GLN A 556 15.66 -6.59 66.29
C GLN A 556 15.22 -6.28 67.72
N ALA A 557 15.05 -4.99 68.05
CA ALA A 557 14.50 -4.59 69.34
C ALA A 557 13.06 -5.11 69.53
N GLU A 558 12.24 -5.07 68.50
CA GLU A 558 10.89 -5.64 68.52
C GLU A 558 10.91 -7.17 68.69
N ILE A 559 11.81 -7.88 68.01
CA ILE A 559 12.03 -9.32 68.20
C ILE A 559 12.49 -9.63 69.62
N GLU A 560 13.36 -8.83 70.22
CA GLU A 560 13.81 -9.01 71.60
C GLU A 560 12.69 -8.76 72.61
N THR A 561 11.89 -7.70 72.43
CA THR A 561 10.71 -7.45 73.28
C THR A 561 9.67 -8.56 73.12
N LEU A 562 9.44 -9.07 71.91
CA LEU A 562 8.57 -10.21 71.66
C LEU A 562 9.12 -11.52 72.26
N LYS A 563 10.44 -11.73 72.24
CA LYS A 563 11.09 -12.86 72.94
C LYS A 563 10.91 -12.77 74.45
N GLN A 564 11.10 -11.59 75.04
CA GLN A 564 10.85 -11.36 76.47
C GLN A 564 9.38 -11.59 76.81
N ARG A 565 8.46 -11.10 75.98
CA ARG A 565 7.01 -11.32 76.14
C ARG A 565 6.64 -12.79 76.00
N LYS A 566 7.25 -13.52 75.07
CA LYS A 566 7.10 -14.97 74.93
C LYS A 566 7.63 -15.73 76.14
N LEU A 567 8.76 -15.31 76.71
CA LEU A 567 9.28 -15.90 77.94
C LEU A 567 8.37 -15.63 79.14
N HIS A 568 7.87 -14.40 79.28
CA HIS A 568 6.90 -14.04 80.30
C HIS A 568 5.61 -14.85 80.17
N LEU A 569 5.04 -14.93 78.97
CA LEU A 569 3.84 -15.74 78.70
C LEU A 569 4.08 -17.23 78.94
N LYS A 570 5.28 -17.74 78.64
CA LYS A 570 5.64 -19.13 78.98
C LYS A 570 5.76 -19.35 80.49
N HIS A 571 6.27 -18.36 81.23
CA HIS A 571 6.32 -18.44 82.69
C HIS A 571 4.90 -18.42 83.28
N GLU A 572 4.07 -17.51 82.80
CA GLU A 572 2.67 -17.38 83.20
C GLU A 572 1.86 -18.63 82.83
N ALA A 573 2.07 -19.19 81.63
CA ALA A 573 1.48 -20.47 81.24
C ALA A 573 1.95 -21.63 82.13
N ARG A 574 3.22 -21.66 82.57
CA ARG A 574 3.72 -22.66 83.52
C ARG A 574 3.14 -22.48 84.92
N GLU A 575 2.93 -21.25 85.36
CA GLU A 575 2.26 -20.95 86.63
C GLU A 575 0.78 -21.33 86.58
N ILE A 576 0.10 -21.05 85.47
CA ILE A 576 -1.28 -21.51 85.21
C ILE A 576 -1.33 -23.03 85.10
N GLU A 577 -0.38 -23.69 84.43
CA GLU A 577 -0.30 -25.16 84.39
C GLU A 577 -0.01 -25.76 85.76
N ARG A 578 0.83 -25.11 86.58
CA ARG A 578 1.10 -25.55 87.96
C ARG A 578 -0.13 -25.35 88.84
N GLY A 579 -0.79 -24.20 88.76
CA GLY A 579 -2.06 -23.94 89.44
C GLY A 579 -3.17 -24.89 88.96
N ASN A 580 -3.23 -25.18 87.67
CA ASN A 580 -4.13 -26.18 87.11
C ASN A 580 -3.77 -27.57 87.60
N ARG A 581 -2.50 -27.98 87.66
CA ARG A 581 -2.09 -29.27 88.23
C ARG A 581 -2.43 -29.38 89.71
N GLU A 582 -2.20 -28.34 90.50
CA GLU A 582 -2.56 -28.30 91.92
C GLU A 582 -4.10 -28.36 92.08
N SER A 583 -4.86 -27.68 91.21
CA SER A 583 -6.32 -27.78 91.14
C SER A 583 -6.79 -29.14 90.60
N ILE A 584 -6.07 -29.78 89.70
CA ILE A 584 -6.35 -31.12 89.15
C ILE A 584 -6.02 -32.18 90.19
N GLU A 585 -4.98 -32.01 91.00
CA GLU A 585 -4.69 -32.91 92.12
C GLU A 585 -5.71 -32.73 93.24
N ALA A 586 -6.08 -31.49 93.57
CA ALA A 586 -7.15 -31.20 94.52
C ALA A 586 -8.50 -31.74 94.04
N THR A 587 -8.88 -31.49 92.78
CA THR A 587 -10.09 -32.03 92.18
C THR A 587 -9.98 -33.53 91.94
N SER A 588 -8.82 -34.13 91.65
CA SER A 588 -8.67 -35.60 91.52
C SER A 588 -8.72 -36.29 92.87
N SER A 589 -8.31 -35.65 93.96
CA SER A 589 -8.47 -36.16 95.31
C SER A 589 -9.94 -36.08 95.76
N LEU A 590 -10.64 -34.99 95.41
CA LEU A 590 -12.07 -34.84 95.58
C LEU A 590 -12.86 -35.83 94.71
N VAL A 591 -12.48 -35.99 93.44
CA VAL A 591 -13.05 -36.95 92.49
C VAL A 591 -12.67 -38.37 92.90
N LYS A 592 -11.50 -38.67 93.46
CA LYS A 592 -11.17 -40.00 94.03
C LYS A 592 -11.96 -40.28 95.30
N ASN A 593 -12.21 -39.29 96.14
CA ASN A 593 -13.05 -39.44 97.34
C ASN A 593 -14.54 -39.57 96.97
N VAL A 594 -15.00 -38.88 95.93
CA VAL A 594 -16.36 -39.01 95.38
C VAL A 594 -16.47 -40.32 94.59
N PHE A 595 -15.48 -40.70 93.78
CA PHE A 595 -15.43 -41.99 93.07
C PHE A 595 -15.26 -43.16 94.02
N SER A 596 -14.49 -43.10 95.11
CA SER A 596 -14.43 -44.22 96.06
C SER A 596 -15.77 -44.42 96.75
N LYS A 597 -16.51 -43.33 97.00
CA LYS A 597 -17.88 -43.34 97.54
C LYS A 597 -18.88 -43.83 96.49
N SER A 598 -18.74 -43.43 95.23
CA SER A 598 -19.57 -43.86 94.09
C SER A 598 -19.18 -45.22 93.49
N ILE A 599 -17.98 -45.76 93.76
CA ILE A 599 -17.54 -47.12 93.39
C ILE A 599 -18.07 -48.11 94.44
N GLN A 600 -18.16 -47.72 95.71
CA GLN A 600 -18.89 -48.49 96.72
C GLN A 600 -20.41 -48.51 96.46
N ASP A 601 -21.00 -47.41 96.00
CA ASP A 601 -22.43 -47.33 95.67
C ASP A 601 -22.79 -47.81 94.24
N GLY A 602 -21.82 -47.79 93.31
CA GLY A 602 -21.98 -48.16 91.89
C GLY A 602 -21.70 -49.63 91.56
N LEU A 603 -20.99 -50.38 92.41
CA LEU A 603 -20.88 -51.85 92.30
C LEU A 603 -22.19 -52.58 92.64
N ALA A 604 -23.16 -51.88 93.25
CA ALA A 604 -24.51 -52.38 93.53
C ALA A 604 -25.52 -52.10 92.41
N THR A 605 -25.13 -51.37 91.36
CA THR A 605 -26.03 -51.03 90.25
C THR A 605 -25.38 -51.32 88.89
N LEU A 606 -25.69 -52.52 88.37
CA LEU A 606 -25.89 -52.76 86.93
C LEU A 606 -24.60 -52.73 86.08
N ALA A 607 -23.83 -53.80 85.95
CA ALA A 607 -24.20 -55.06 85.29
C ALA A 607 -25.00 -54.94 83.95
N ASN A 608 -25.19 -53.75 83.38
CA ASN A 608 -26.11 -53.57 82.23
C ASN A 608 -25.67 -52.58 81.14
N VAL A 609 -24.37 -52.35 80.92
CA VAL A 609 -23.93 -51.60 79.71
C VAL A 609 -22.72 -52.23 79.02
N GLU A 610 -22.68 -53.57 78.95
CA GLU A 610 -21.87 -54.30 77.95
C GLU A 610 -22.42 -54.13 76.51
N ILE A 611 -23.49 -53.36 76.31
CA ILE A 611 -24.14 -53.24 74.99
C ILE A 611 -23.59 -52.07 74.14
N PHE A 612 -22.85 -51.11 74.69
CA PHE A 612 -22.31 -49.99 73.89
C PHE A 612 -20.89 -50.19 73.34
N LYS A 613 -20.29 -51.37 73.53
CA LYS A 613 -18.96 -51.73 72.99
C LYS A 613 -19.02 -52.39 71.60
N ALA A 614 -20.20 -52.45 70.98
CA ALA A 614 -20.43 -53.05 69.66
C ALA A 614 -20.82 -52.05 68.54
N LEU A 615 -20.80 -50.73 68.77
CA LEU A 615 -21.28 -49.74 67.79
C LEU A 615 -20.35 -48.55 67.49
N SER A 616 -19.10 -48.57 67.97
CA SER A 616 -18.08 -47.58 67.56
C SER A 616 -16.84 -48.29 67.04
N GLY A 617 -17.02 -48.99 65.92
CA GLY A 617 -15.92 -49.42 65.07
C GLY A 617 -15.14 -48.21 64.56
N ASN A 618 -13.87 -48.16 64.94
CA ASN A 618 -12.87 -47.22 64.45
C ASN A 618 -12.79 -47.24 62.92
N SER A 619 -13.09 -46.10 62.31
CA SER A 619 -12.58 -45.72 60.99
C SER A 619 -11.35 -44.84 61.21
N PHE A 620 -10.15 -45.42 61.08
CA PHE A 620 -8.92 -44.67 60.85
C PHE A 620 -8.17 -45.31 59.67
N SER A 621 -8.53 -44.87 58.48
CA SER A 621 -7.69 -44.93 57.28
C SER A 621 -7.38 -43.50 56.87
N SER A 622 -6.18 -43.02 57.20
CA SER A 622 -5.60 -41.84 56.56
C SER A 622 -4.35 -42.29 55.84
N GLY A 623 -4.46 -42.26 54.51
CA GLY A 623 -3.45 -42.65 53.55
C GLY A 623 -2.22 -41.77 53.60
N ILE A 624 -1.11 -42.39 53.25
CA ILE A 624 0.14 -41.75 52.88
C ILE A 624 -0.03 -41.33 51.42
N GLU A 625 -0.12 -40.03 51.16
CA GLU A 625 -0.04 -39.47 49.82
C GLU A 625 1.42 -39.54 49.33
N THR A 626 1.65 -40.37 48.31
CA THR A 626 2.82 -40.26 47.45
C THR A 626 2.64 -39.09 46.48
N PRO A 627 3.66 -38.24 46.24
CA PRO A 627 3.57 -37.19 45.24
C PRO A 627 3.54 -37.79 43.84
N LEU A 628 2.54 -37.38 43.05
CA LEU A 628 2.42 -37.65 41.62
C LEU A 628 3.68 -37.16 40.90
N ALA A 629 4.43 -38.10 40.30
CA ALA A 629 5.41 -37.77 39.27
C ALA A 629 4.66 -37.21 38.06
N ILE A 630 4.84 -35.91 37.81
CA ILE A 630 4.42 -35.26 36.57
C ILE A 630 5.34 -35.83 35.47
N LEU A 631 4.83 -36.76 34.68
CA LEU A 631 5.46 -37.13 33.41
C LEU A 631 5.41 -35.88 32.50
N PRO A 632 6.51 -35.46 31.86
CA PRO A 632 6.44 -34.41 30.85
C PRO A 632 5.52 -34.88 29.71
N ALA A 633 4.54 -34.05 29.35
CA ALA A 633 3.66 -34.31 28.22
C ALA A 633 4.52 -34.46 26.95
N VAL A 634 4.53 -35.66 26.37
CA VAL A 634 5.14 -35.88 25.06
C VAL A 634 4.25 -35.16 24.04
N PRO A 635 4.78 -34.26 23.20
CA PRO A 635 3.99 -33.63 22.15
C PRO A 635 3.49 -34.72 21.18
N ALA A 636 2.17 -34.94 21.15
CA ALA A 636 1.55 -35.81 20.17
C ALA A 636 1.44 -35.08 18.82
N ILE A 637 1.72 -35.77 17.73
CA ILE A 637 1.53 -35.24 16.37
C ILE A 637 0.12 -35.64 15.91
N ASP A 638 -0.69 -34.64 15.57
CA ASP A 638 -2.01 -34.88 15.00
C ASP A 638 -1.87 -35.33 13.53
N THR A 639 -2.50 -36.47 13.21
CA THR A 639 -2.53 -37.02 11.87
C THR A 639 -3.97 -37.33 11.45
N TRP A 640 -4.30 -37.01 10.19
CA TRP A 640 -5.59 -37.38 9.62
C TRP A 640 -5.46 -37.63 8.11
N ARG A 641 -6.51 -38.22 7.53
CA ARG A 641 -6.58 -38.55 6.10
C ARG A 641 -7.59 -37.67 5.40
N LEU A 642 -7.21 -37.16 4.24
CA LEU A 642 -8.10 -36.49 3.29
C LEU A 642 -8.55 -37.53 2.27
N ASN A 643 -9.75 -38.07 2.49
CA ASN A 643 -10.37 -39.06 1.63
C ASN A 643 -11.34 -38.35 0.69
N GLN A 644 -10.86 -37.89 -0.48
CA GLN A 644 -11.65 -37.37 -1.61
C GLN A 644 -10.71 -36.68 -2.60
N SER A 645 -10.51 -37.29 -3.78
CA SER A 645 -9.82 -36.65 -4.90
C SER A 645 -10.62 -35.45 -5.41
N LEU A 646 -9.93 -34.34 -5.69
CA LEU A 646 -10.51 -33.19 -6.37
C LEU A 646 -10.09 -33.23 -7.85
N SER A 647 -11.05 -32.99 -8.74
CA SER A 647 -10.71 -32.71 -10.13
C SER A 647 -10.07 -31.32 -10.25
N ILE A 648 -9.20 -31.11 -11.24
CA ILE A 648 -8.57 -29.81 -11.53
C ILE A 648 -9.60 -28.66 -11.54
N PRO A 649 -10.75 -28.72 -12.22
CA PRO A 649 -11.71 -27.61 -12.21
C PRO A 649 -12.32 -27.35 -10.82
N GLN A 650 -12.58 -28.40 -10.02
CA GLN A 650 -13.09 -28.24 -8.64
C GLN A 650 -12.02 -27.65 -7.71
N ALA A 651 -10.75 -28.02 -7.91
CA ALA A 651 -9.64 -27.45 -7.17
C ALA A 651 -9.50 -25.95 -7.49
N LEU A 652 -9.57 -25.57 -8.77
CA LEU A 652 -9.51 -24.17 -9.20
C LEU A 652 -10.64 -23.34 -8.59
N GLU A 653 -11.88 -23.83 -8.63
CA GLU A 653 -13.03 -23.13 -8.05
C GLU A 653 -12.85 -22.89 -6.54
N ARG A 654 -12.37 -23.91 -5.80
CA ARG A 654 -12.09 -23.78 -4.36
C ARG A 654 -10.92 -22.87 -4.04
N ILE A 655 -9.86 -22.90 -4.85
CA ILE A 655 -8.71 -21.99 -4.71
C ILE A 655 -9.14 -20.54 -5.00
N MET A 656 -10.03 -20.33 -5.98
CA MET A 656 -10.60 -19.02 -6.28
C MET A 656 -11.49 -18.49 -5.14
N MET A 657 -12.31 -19.35 -4.52
CA MET A 657 -13.09 -18.98 -3.33
C MET A 657 -12.22 -18.56 -2.14
N LEU A 658 -11.01 -19.11 -2.05
CA LEU A 658 -10.02 -18.71 -1.04
C LEU A 658 -9.31 -17.38 -1.36
N GLY A 659 -9.61 -16.74 -2.50
CA GLY A 659 -9.17 -15.38 -2.82
C GLY A 659 -8.00 -15.24 -3.80
N LEU A 660 -7.60 -16.32 -4.51
CA LEU A 660 -6.67 -16.19 -5.64
C LEU A 660 -7.42 -15.94 -6.95
N ASN A 661 -6.81 -15.14 -7.84
CA ASN A 661 -7.35 -14.94 -9.19
C ASN A 661 -7.27 -16.23 -10.01
N ARG A 662 -8.10 -16.38 -11.05
CA ARG A 662 -8.15 -17.60 -11.88
C ARG A 662 -6.79 -17.98 -12.46
N ARG A 663 -6.01 -17.00 -12.97
CA ARG A 663 -4.65 -17.24 -13.46
C ARG A 663 -3.74 -17.75 -12.35
N GLN A 664 -3.72 -17.09 -11.19
CA GLN A 664 -2.92 -17.52 -10.04
C GLN A 664 -3.31 -18.93 -9.58
N ALA A 665 -4.60 -19.26 -9.58
CA ALA A 665 -5.06 -20.61 -9.27
C ALA A 665 -4.55 -21.65 -10.29
N ILE A 666 -4.62 -21.35 -11.59
CA ILE A 666 -4.10 -22.23 -12.65
C ILE A 666 -2.59 -22.39 -12.52
N VAL A 667 -1.86 -21.28 -12.39
CA VAL A 667 -0.40 -21.29 -12.27
C VAL A 667 0.04 -22.06 -11.03
N LEU A 668 -0.60 -21.83 -9.87
CA LEU A 668 -0.28 -22.54 -8.63
C LEU A 668 -0.50 -24.05 -8.75
N VAL A 669 -1.62 -24.47 -9.37
CA VAL A 669 -1.92 -25.89 -9.62
C VAL A 669 -0.90 -26.50 -10.58
N GLU A 670 -0.57 -25.80 -11.66
CA GLU A 670 0.39 -26.29 -12.65
C GLU A 670 1.80 -26.40 -12.06
N VAL A 671 2.29 -25.38 -11.34
CA VAL A 671 3.61 -25.43 -10.68
C VAL A 671 3.66 -26.53 -9.62
N CYS A 672 2.61 -26.70 -8.81
CA CYS A 672 2.51 -27.81 -7.86
C CYS A 672 2.50 -29.17 -8.56
N SER A 673 1.79 -29.32 -9.69
CA SER A 673 1.77 -30.58 -10.42
C SER A 673 3.13 -30.91 -11.05
N LEU A 674 3.84 -29.89 -11.55
CA LEU A 674 5.18 -30.01 -12.12
C LEU A 674 6.22 -30.39 -11.06
N SER A 675 6.17 -29.77 -9.88
CA SER A 675 7.09 -30.12 -8.79
C SER A 675 6.87 -31.56 -8.30
N LEU A 676 5.61 -31.99 -8.15
CA LEU A 676 5.32 -33.33 -7.66
C LEU A 676 5.69 -34.42 -8.69
N ARG A 677 5.45 -34.18 -9.99
CA ARG A 677 5.82 -35.11 -11.07
C ARG A 677 7.32 -35.21 -11.29
N SER A 678 8.05 -34.13 -11.08
CA SER A 678 9.52 -34.11 -11.19
C SER A 678 10.23 -34.72 -9.97
N GLY A 679 9.51 -34.93 -8.86
CA GLY A 679 10.07 -35.49 -7.63
C GLY A 679 10.63 -34.45 -6.67
N ALA A 680 10.34 -33.16 -6.87
CA ALA A 680 10.72 -32.09 -5.96
C ALA A 680 9.69 -31.92 -4.82
N ILE A 681 10.16 -31.49 -3.65
CA ILE A 681 9.30 -31.10 -2.53
C ILE A 681 8.61 -29.78 -2.88
N PHE A 682 7.29 -29.70 -2.70
CA PHE A 682 6.57 -28.44 -2.91
C PHE A 682 6.35 -27.72 -1.58
N ILE A 683 6.83 -26.48 -1.48
CA ILE A 683 6.69 -25.66 -0.28
C ILE A 683 5.91 -24.40 -0.59
N LEU A 684 4.91 -24.15 0.23
CA LEU A 684 4.06 -22.97 0.16
C LEU A 684 4.18 -22.19 1.47
N SER A 685 4.61 -20.93 1.42
CA SER A 685 4.64 -20.04 2.58
C SER A 685 3.54 -18.98 2.52
N GLY A 686 3.06 -18.57 3.69
CA GLY A 686 2.18 -17.42 3.86
C GLY A 686 0.89 -17.72 4.61
N ASN A 687 0.11 -16.67 4.88
CA ASN A 687 -1.02 -16.70 5.83
C ASN A 687 -2.11 -17.72 5.45
N ARG A 688 -2.25 -18.04 4.16
CA ARG A 688 -3.25 -18.98 3.62
C ARG A 688 -2.64 -20.27 3.08
N ALA A 689 -1.33 -20.49 3.25
CA ALA A 689 -0.63 -21.65 2.71
C ALA A 689 -1.25 -22.97 3.20
N ARG A 690 -1.66 -23.03 4.47
CA ARG A 690 -2.30 -24.21 5.08
C ARG A 690 -3.53 -24.65 4.29
N GLN A 691 -4.42 -23.72 3.94
CA GLN A 691 -5.67 -24.02 3.25
C GLN A 691 -5.42 -24.40 1.78
N TYR A 692 -4.51 -23.71 1.10
CA TYR A 692 -4.18 -24.03 -0.29
C TYR A 692 -3.51 -25.39 -0.43
N LEU A 693 -2.54 -25.71 0.44
CA LEU A 693 -1.80 -26.97 0.38
C LEU A 693 -2.72 -28.19 0.62
N GLN A 694 -3.70 -28.07 1.52
CA GLN A 694 -4.72 -29.10 1.75
C GLN A 694 -5.60 -29.36 0.51
N LEU A 695 -5.83 -28.35 -0.33
CA LEU A 695 -6.55 -28.51 -1.59
C LEU A 695 -5.64 -29.10 -2.68
N LEU A 696 -4.41 -28.59 -2.81
CA LEU A 696 -3.43 -29.04 -3.80
C LEU A 696 -3.07 -30.52 -3.63
N ALA A 697 -2.91 -30.98 -2.38
CA ALA A 697 -2.59 -32.37 -2.09
C ALA A 697 -3.67 -33.38 -2.50
N ARG A 698 -4.89 -32.92 -2.76
CA ARG A 698 -6.03 -33.75 -3.20
C ARG A 698 -6.18 -33.80 -4.72
N ILE A 699 -5.39 -33.03 -5.47
CA ILE A 699 -5.39 -33.05 -6.92
C ILE A 699 -4.74 -34.35 -7.38
N ASP A 700 -5.47 -35.11 -8.20
CA ASP A 700 -5.04 -36.41 -8.75
C ASP A 700 -4.65 -37.48 -7.68
N CYS A 701 -4.99 -37.25 -6.41
CA CYS A 701 -4.68 -38.14 -5.29
C CYS A 701 -5.96 -38.57 -4.55
N GLN A 702 -6.19 -39.88 -4.43
CA GLN A 702 -7.37 -40.43 -3.75
C GLN A 702 -7.27 -40.28 -2.23
N ASN A 703 -6.10 -40.55 -1.67
CA ASN A 703 -5.81 -40.51 -0.24
C ASN A 703 -4.56 -39.66 0.01
N ALA A 704 -4.74 -38.48 0.60
CA ALA A 704 -3.64 -37.63 1.07
C ALA A 704 -3.56 -37.66 2.60
N GLY A 705 -2.36 -37.79 3.14
CA GLY A 705 -2.09 -37.93 4.57
C GLY A 705 -1.59 -36.60 5.08
N VAL A 706 -2.21 -36.10 6.16
CA VAL A 706 -1.89 -34.80 6.71
C VAL A 706 -1.25 -35.00 8.08
N ILE A 707 -0.14 -34.29 8.29
CA ILE A 707 0.64 -34.27 9.52
C ILE A 707 0.68 -32.81 9.98
N ASP A 708 0.13 -32.50 11.15
CA ASP A 708 0.25 -31.16 11.75
C ASP A 708 1.50 -31.13 12.61
N VAL A 709 2.47 -30.30 12.23
CA VAL A 709 3.76 -30.22 12.93
C VAL A 709 3.60 -29.33 14.16
N PRO A 710 3.70 -29.87 15.40
CA PRO A 710 3.66 -29.05 16.60
C PRO A 710 4.94 -28.24 16.77
N MET A 711 4.88 -27.20 17.57
CA MET A 711 6.04 -26.39 17.93
C MET A 711 7.00 -27.18 18.84
N GLY A 712 8.31 -27.06 18.59
CA GLY A 712 9.35 -27.59 19.48
C GLY A 712 9.72 -29.08 19.30
N LEU A 713 9.48 -29.67 18.12
CA LEU A 713 9.99 -31.01 17.81
C LEU A 713 11.52 -31.01 17.71
N SER A 714 12.15 -31.75 18.62
CA SER A 714 13.61 -31.94 18.66
C SER A 714 14.07 -33.30 18.14
N SER A 715 13.16 -34.14 17.62
CA SER A 715 13.52 -35.42 17.00
C SER A 715 12.55 -35.84 15.90
N GLY A 716 13.06 -36.51 14.87
CA GLY A 716 12.24 -37.12 13.80
C GLY A 716 11.57 -38.45 14.16
N LYS A 717 11.60 -38.89 15.43
CA LYS A 717 10.96 -40.15 15.85
C LYS A 717 9.44 -40.07 15.75
N LEU A 718 8.84 -39.00 16.28
CA LEU A 718 7.40 -38.78 16.28
C LEU A 718 6.84 -38.65 14.86
N VAL A 719 7.57 -37.99 13.96
CA VAL A 719 7.17 -37.84 12.55
C VAL A 719 7.25 -39.17 11.82
N ARG A 720 8.20 -40.05 12.18
CA ARG A 720 8.26 -41.41 11.64
C ARG A 720 7.10 -42.25 12.12
N GLU A 721 6.79 -42.22 13.42
CA GLU A 721 5.62 -42.91 13.98
C GLU A 721 4.31 -42.41 13.34
N ALA A 722 4.20 -41.10 13.07
CA ALA A 722 3.09 -40.49 12.34
C ALA A 722 3.00 -40.97 10.87
N LEU A 723 4.13 -41.11 10.18
CA LEU A 723 4.18 -41.65 8.82
C LEU A 723 3.86 -43.15 8.78
N ASP A 724 4.35 -43.91 9.75
CA ASP A 724 4.06 -45.35 9.91
C ASP A 724 2.59 -45.59 10.25
N ALA A 725 1.95 -44.66 10.97
CA ALA A 725 0.51 -44.65 11.26
C ALA A 725 -0.37 -44.28 10.05
N LEU A 726 0.24 -43.85 8.93
CA LEU A 726 -0.42 -43.52 7.67
C LEU A 726 -0.04 -44.52 6.55
N PRO A 727 -0.39 -45.82 6.67
CA PRO A 727 -0.26 -46.77 5.57
C PRO A 727 -1.25 -46.42 4.44
N ASP A 728 -0.85 -46.70 3.19
CA ASP A 728 -1.65 -46.59 1.95
C ASP A 728 -2.02 -45.17 1.49
N VAL A 729 -1.16 -44.19 1.79
CA VAL A 729 -1.33 -42.79 1.36
C VAL A 729 -0.46 -42.48 0.14
N SER A 730 -1.05 -41.82 -0.87
CA SER A 730 -0.40 -41.47 -2.14
C SER A 730 0.42 -40.18 -2.08
N SER A 731 0.07 -39.23 -1.21
CA SER A 731 0.79 -37.96 -1.00
C SER A 731 0.78 -37.58 0.49
N VAL A 732 1.87 -36.97 0.97
CA VAL A 732 1.96 -36.54 2.37
C VAL A 732 2.09 -35.02 2.46
N VAL A 733 1.35 -34.43 3.39
CA VAL A 733 1.30 -32.99 3.63
C VAL A 733 1.73 -32.70 5.06
N ALA A 734 2.80 -31.95 5.24
CA ALA A 734 3.20 -31.39 6.52
C ALA A 734 2.68 -29.96 6.65
N LEU A 735 1.78 -29.73 7.60
CA LEU A 735 1.27 -28.39 7.92
C LEU A 735 2.13 -27.76 9.02
N ASN A 736 2.34 -26.44 8.91
CA ASN A 736 3.14 -25.66 9.86
C ASN A 736 4.59 -26.17 10.01
N GLY A 737 5.21 -26.53 8.90
CA GLY A 737 6.55 -27.14 8.91
C GLY A 737 7.64 -26.25 9.47
N ASP A 738 7.44 -24.93 9.51
CA ASP A 738 8.36 -23.93 10.05
C ASP A 738 8.23 -23.69 11.57
N LEU A 739 7.28 -24.32 12.27
CA LEU A 739 7.18 -24.21 13.74
C LEU A 739 8.19 -25.08 14.51
N SER A 740 8.86 -25.99 13.80
CA SER A 740 9.91 -26.85 14.33
C SER A 740 11.07 -26.93 13.35
N PRO A 741 12.32 -27.18 13.79
CA PRO A 741 13.46 -27.26 12.88
C PRO A 741 13.31 -28.42 11.88
N VAL A 742 13.04 -28.10 10.61
CA VAL A 742 12.81 -29.09 9.54
C VAL A 742 14.00 -30.03 9.37
N GLU A 743 15.23 -29.53 9.56
CA GLU A 743 16.48 -30.31 9.52
C GLU A 743 16.50 -31.43 10.55
N ILE A 744 15.76 -31.30 11.65
CA ILE A 744 15.81 -32.23 12.78
C ILE A 744 14.66 -33.24 12.68
N TYR A 745 13.43 -32.77 12.43
CA TYR A 745 12.28 -33.66 12.41
C TYR A 745 12.10 -34.38 11.06
N ALA A 746 12.45 -33.74 9.94
CA ALA A 746 12.29 -34.27 8.59
C ALA A 746 13.61 -34.71 7.93
N ALA A 747 14.73 -34.75 8.67
CA ALA A 747 16.06 -35.11 8.18
C ALA A 747 16.04 -36.28 7.18
N ARG A 748 15.49 -37.43 7.59
CA ARG A 748 15.44 -38.65 6.76
C ARG A 748 14.57 -38.52 5.51
N ILE A 749 13.55 -37.67 5.54
CA ILE A 749 12.69 -37.42 4.38
C ILE A 749 13.51 -36.60 3.38
N ILE A 750 14.20 -35.55 3.85
CA ILE A 750 15.06 -34.72 3.01
C ILE A 750 16.19 -35.56 2.41
N ASP A 751 16.86 -36.39 3.22
CA ASP A 751 17.94 -37.28 2.75
C ASP A 751 17.46 -38.21 1.63
N MET A 752 16.27 -38.82 1.80
CA MET A 752 15.67 -39.69 0.79
C MET A 752 15.34 -38.97 -0.51
N PHE A 753 14.84 -37.73 -0.42
CA PHE A 753 14.57 -36.91 -1.60
C PHE A 753 15.87 -36.46 -2.29
N TYR A 754 16.91 -36.19 -1.51
CA TYR A 754 18.24 -35.85 -2.03
C TYR A 754 18.90 -37.05 -2.73
N GLU A 755 18.88 -38.24 -2.12
CA GLU A 755 19.35 -39.49 -2.72
C GLU A 755 18.57 -39.83 -4.00
N ALA A 756 17.23 -39.74 -3.97
CA ALA A 756 16.40 -39.99 -5.16
C ALA A 756 16.72 -39.01 -6.29
N ALA A 757 16.89 -37.72 -5.98
CA ALA A 757 17.28 -36.72 -6.96
C ALA A 757 18.69 -36.99 -7.51
N PHE A 758 19.63 -37.42 -6.68
CA PHE A 758 21.02 -37.71 -7.09
C PHE A 758 21.08 -38.90 -8.03
N ASP A 759 20.32 -39.96 -7.73
CA ASP A 759 20.21 -41.16 -8.56
C ASP A 759 19.31 -40.97 -9.80
N GLY A 760 18.69 -39.79 -9.95
CA GLY A 760 17.75 -39.52 -11.03
C GLY A 760 16.42 -40.29 -10.92
N ASN A 761 16.14 -40.90 -9.76
CA ASN A 761 14.91 -41.63 -9.48
C ASN A 761 13.80 -40.70 -8.97
N ALA A 762 12.56 -41.17 -8.98
CA ALA A 762 11.46 -40.48 -8.31
C ALA A 762 11.39 -40.92 -6.84
N PRO A 763 11.12 -40.01 -5.90
CA PRO A 763 10.92 -40.36 -4.49
C PRO A 763 9.68 -41.26 -4.35
N PRO A 764 9.61 -42.09 -3.29
CA PRO A 764 8.54 -43.07 -3.13
C PRO A 764 7.16 -42.45 -2.88
N LYS A 765 7.11 -41.24 -2.29
CA LYS A 765 5.87 -40.49 -2.05
C LYS A 765 6.11 -38.99 -2.25
N PRO A 766 5.22 -38.25 -2.93
CA PRO A 766 5.26 -36.80 -3.00
C PRO A 766 5.06 -36.17 -1.61
N PHE A 767 5.81 -35.12 -1.32
CA PHE A 767 5.80 -34.44 -0.02
C PHE A 767 5.56 -32.94 -0.22
N LEU A 768 4.57 -32.40 0.51
CA LEU A 768 4.19 -30.99 0.47
C LEU A 768 4.36 -30.37 1.87
N ILE A 769 4.87 -29.15 1.94
CA ILE A 769 5.09 -28.44 3.23
C ILE A 769 4.41 -27.07 3.20
N SER A 770 3.65 -26.77 4.26
CA SER A 770 3.08 -25.43 4.49
C SER A 770 3.91 -24.71 5.54
N CYS A 771 4.28 -23.46 5.25
CA CYS A 771 4.96 -22.56 6.15
C CYS A 771 4.07 -21.35 6.45
N LEU A 772 4.03 -20.89 7.70
CA LEU A 772 3.25 -19.72 8.11
C LEU A 772 3.92 -18.42 7.67
N GLY A 773 5.26 -18.35 7.71
CA GLY A 773 6.03 -17.19 7.25
C GLY A 773 5.87 -15.92 8.09
N SER A 774 5.69 -16.07 9.42
CA SER A 774 5.59 -14.99 10.42
C SER A 774 6.77 -15.00 11.41
N ASP A 775 6.84 -14.02 12.33
CA ASP A 775 7.92 -13.89 13.35
C ASP A 775 8.12 -15.14 14.23
N MET A 776 7.12 -16.02 14.31
CA MET A 776 7.17 -17.27 15.07
C MET A 776 7.77 -18.45 14.28
N CYS A 777 8.18 -18.23 13.03
CA CYS A 777 8.61 -19.26 12.10
C CYS A 777 10.13 -19.39 12.06
N LEU A 778 10.62 -20.63 11.96
CA LEU A 778 12.04 -20.93 11.82
C LEU A 778 12.47 -20.82 10.35
N PRO A 779 13.69 -20.32 10.09
CA PRO A 779 14.19 -20.22 8.73
C PRO A 779 14.34 -21.60 8.07
N LEU A 780 13.99 -21.67 6.79
CA LEU A 780 14.14 -22.90 6.03
C LEU A 780 15.62 -23.20 5.73
N PRO A 781 16.04 -24.47 5.84
CA PRO A 781 17.41 -24.91 5.58
C PRO A 781 17.87 -24.60 4.16
N LYS A 782 19.14 -24.18 3.99
CA LYS A 782 19.74 -24.00 2.65
C LYS A 782 19.76 -25.33 1.88
N LEU A 783 19.98 -26.45 2.57
CA LEU A 783 19.98 -27.79 1.98
C LEU A 783 18.66 -28.14 1.29
N LEU A 784 17.54 -27.71 1.88
CA LEU A 784 16.21 -28.04 1.39
C LEU A 784 15.90 -27.31 0.07
N ARG A 785 16.53 -26.15 -0.18
CA ARG A 785 16.41 -25.41 -1.46
C ARG A 785 16.94 -26.18 -2.68
N HIS A 786 17.80 -27.18 -2.47
CA HIS A 786 18.33 -28.00 -3.56
C HIS A 786 17.34 -29.04 -4.09
N VAL A 787 16.28 -29.33 -3.33
CA VAL A 787 15.33 -30.44 -3.61
C VAL A 787 13.88 -29.97 -3.57
N SER A 788 13.64 -28.66 -3.42
CA SER A 788 12.30 -28.10 -3.27
C SER A 788 12.01 -26.93 -4.21
N VAL A 789 10.74 -26.78 -4.59
CA VAL A 789 10.18 -25.58 -5.23
C VAL A 789 9.40 -24.79 -4.17
N HIS A 790 9.74 -23.52 -3.96
CA HIS A 790 9.20 -22.70 -2.86
C HIS A 790 8.43 -21.49 -3.38
N ILE A 791 7.13 -21.39 -3.07
CA ILE A 791 6.29 -20.24 -3.43
C ILE A 791 5.86 -19.50 -2.17
N ASP A 792 6.11 -18.20 -2.12
CA ASP A 792 5.61 -17.32 -1.06
C ASP A 792 4.36 -16.55 -1.50
N LEU A 793 3.21 -16.89 -0.91
CA LEU A 793 1.92 -16.28 -1.22
C LEU A 793 1.79 -14.83 -0.72
N ASN A 794 2.64 -14.41 0.21
CA ASN A 794 2.66 -13.03 0.71
C ASN A 794 3.44 -12.08 -0.22
N GLN A 795 4.17 -12.61 -1.20
CA GLN A 795 4.94 -11.86 -2.20
C GLN A 795 4.31 -12.00 -3.60
N PRO A 796 4.60 -11.09 -4.55
CA PRO A 796 4.05 -11.16 -5.91
C PRO A 796 4.76 -12.23 -6.77
N TRP A 797 4.55 -13.50 -6.42
CA TRP A 797 5.19 -14.67 -7.02
C TRP A 797 4.79 -14.91 -8.50
N ASP A 798 3.66 -14.37 -8.95
CA ASP A 798 3.18 -14.47 -10.34
C ASP A 798 3.55 -13.27 -11.23
N ALA A 799 4.20 -12.24 -10.66
CA ALA A 799 4.57 -11.01 -11.34
C ALA A 799 6.02 -10.97 -11.86
N GLY A 800 6.75 -12.10 -11.77
CA GLY A 800 8.13 -12.20 -12.22
C GLY A 800 8.29 -11.79 -13.70
N VAL A 801 9.27 -10.93 -14.00
CA VAL A 801 9.53 -10.45 -15.36
C VAL A 801 10.40 -11.42 -16.16
N ARG A 802 11.23 -12.21 -15.46
CA ARG A 802 12.27 -13.05 -16.07
C ARG A 802 11.73 -14.40 -16.55
N THR A 803 12.17 -14.80 -17.74
CA THR A 803 11.92 -16.13 -18.31
C THR A 803 13.17 -17.02 -18.18
N LEU A 804 13.04 -18.35 -18.39
CA LEU A 804 14.18 -19.28 -18.32
C LEU A 804 15.24 -18.98 -19.38
N ALA A 805 14.89 -18.27 -20.46
CA ALA A 805 15.82 -17.85 -21.51
C ALA A 805 16.76 -16.70 -21.06
N GLU A 806 16.40 -15.97 -20.00
CA GLU A 806 17.13 -14.79 -19.52
C GLU A 806 18.06 -15.10 -18.33
N ILE A 807 18.08 -16.35 -17.85
CA ILE A 807 18.78 -16.76 -16.63
C ILE A 807 19.72 -17.91 -16.95
N ASP A 808 20.97 -17.80 -16.50
CA ASP A 808 21.95 -18.86 -16.63
C ASP A 808 21.49 -20.11 -15.87
N ALA A 809 21.49 -21.27 -16.53
CA ALA A 809 21.00 -22.51 -15.93
C ALA A 809 21.68 -22.82 -14.57
N ASP A 810 22.95 -22.43 -14.41
CA ASP A 810 23.76 -22.69 -13.21
C ASP A 810 23.47 -21.75 -12.03
N SER A 811 22.62 -20.72 -12.20
CA SER A 811 22.23 -19.83 -11.10
C SER A 811 21.11 -20.38 -10.21
N PHE A 812 20.49 -21.51 -10.59
CA PHE A 812 19.43 -22.13 -9.81
C PHE A 812 20.00 -22.96 -8.66
N SER A 813 19.42 -22.85 -7.46
CA SER A 813 19.81 -23.71 -6.33
C SER A 813 19.36 -25.16 -6.50
N LEU A 814 18.45 -25.48 -7.42
CA LEU A 814 17.90 -26.82 -7.59
C LEU A 814 18.91 -27.78 -8.25
N MET A 815 18.92 -29.05 -7.82
CA MET A 815 19.74 -30.10 -8.46
C MET A 815 19.46 -30.27 -9.95
N GLU A 816 20.51 -30.56 -10.72
CA GLU A 816 20.46 -30.63 -12.19
C GLU A 816 19.44 -31.65 -12.72
N SER A 817 19.35 -32.82 -12.10
CA SER A 817 18.41 -33.89 -12.48
C SER A 817 16.95 -33.48 -12.30
N LEU A 818 16.62 -32.74 -11.24
CA LEU A 818 15.28 -32.20 -10.99
C LEU A 818 14.98 -31.03 -11.92
N ARG A 819 15.96 -30.15 -12.13
CA ARG A 819 15.87 -29.02 -13.06
C ARG A 819 15.52 -29.49 -14.48
N GLN A 820 16.21 -30.51 -14.98
CA GLN A 820 15.93 -31.09 -16.30
C GLN A 820 14.49 -31.65 -16.39
N LYS A 821 14.06 -32.43 -15.39
CA LYS A 821 12.69 -32.99 -15.36
C LYS A 821 11.59 -31.92 -15.28
N ILE A 822 11.82 -30.86 -14.51
CA ILE A 822 10.87 -29.73 -14.42
C ILE A 822 10.78 -29.01 -15.77
N PHE A 823 11.92 -28.74 -16.42
CA PHE A 823 11.96 -28.04 -17.70
C PHE A 823 11.36 -28.87 -18.84
N GLU A 824 11.57 -30.18 -18.86
CA GLU A 824 10.86 -31.09 -19.76
C GLU A 824 9.35 -31.08 -19.50
N GLY A 825 8.94 -31.04 -18.22
CA GLY A 825 7.54 -30.96 -17.80
C GLY A 825 6.83 -29.68 -18.28
N LEU A 826 7.54 -28.54 -18.36
CA LEU A 826 6.98 -27.27 -18.86
C LEU A 826 6.47 -27.35 -20.30
N ALA A 827 7.00 -28.27 -21.11
CA ALA A 827 6.51 -28.47 -22.48
C ALA A 827 5.08 -29.03 -22.54
N ASN A 828 4.62 -29.69 -21.48
CA ASN A 828 3.29 -30.29 -21.37
C ASN A 828 2.21 -29.32 -20.82
N VAL A 829 2.61 -28.12 -20.37
CA VAL A 829 1.69 -27.09 -19.90
C VAL A 829 0.98 -26.45 -21.10
N ARG A 830 -0.29 -26.06 -20.91
CA ARG A 830 -1.07 -25.37 -21.96
C ARG A 830 -0.32 -24.11 -22.44
N PRO A 831 -0.26 -23.85 -23.77
CA PRO A 831 0.54 -22.77 -24.33
C PRO A 831 0.14 -21.39 -23.80
N GLU A 832 -1.15 -21.19 -23.50
CA GLU A 832 -1.72 -19.96 -22.94
C GLU A 832 -1.13 -19.57 -21.58
N TYR A 833 -0.75 -20.55 -20.74
CA TYR A 833 -0.29 -20.31 -19.37
C TYR A 833 1.21 -20.60 -19.17
N ARG A 834 1.87 -21.13 -20.20
CA ARG A 834 3.26 -21.59 -20.13
C ARG A 834 4.22 -20.50 -19.67
N SER A 835 4.11 -19.29 -20.21
CA SER A 835 4.96 -18.15 -19.85
C SER A 835 4.76 -17.71 -18.39
N HIS A 836 3.52 -17.78 -17.88
CA HIS A 836 3.19 -17.44 -16.50
C HIS A 836 3.67 -18.50 -15.52
N VAL A 837 3.52 -19.78 -15.86
CA VAL A 837 4.06 -20.92 -15.09
C VAL A 837 5.58 -20.87 -15.04
N GLU A 838 6.21 -20.53 -16.16
CA GLU A 838 7.66 -20.39 -16.25
C GLU A 838 8.19 -19.25 -15.35
N ARG A 839 7.57 -18.07 -15.39
CA ARG A 839 7.93 -16.93 -14.52
C ARG A 839 7.75 -17.24 -13.03
N ALA A 840 6.63 -17.89 -12.68
CA ALA A 840 6.37 -18.31 -11.30
C ALA A 840 7.38 -19.37 -10.83
N LEU A 841 7.75 -20.30 -11.71
CA LEU A 841 8.77 -21.32 -11.44
C LEU A 841 10.16 -20.68 -11.24
N VAL A 842 10.53 -19.71 -12.08
CA VAL A 842 11.77 -18.96 -11.95
C VAL A 842 11.84 -18.24 -10.60
N ALA A 843 10.75 -17.56 -10.21
CA ALA A 843 10.66 -16.91 -8.91
C ALA A 843 10.71 -17.91 -7.73
N ALA A 844 10.17 -19.11 -7.92
CA ALA A 844 10.13 -20.15 -6.90
C ALA A 844 11.47 -20.89 -6.69
N ILE A 845 12.34 -20.88 -7.70
CA ILE A 845 13.66 -21.55 -7.68
C ILE A 845 14.81 -20.55 -7.47
N SER A 846 14.62 -19.29 -7.88
CA SER A 846 15.60 -18.21 -7.69
C SER A 846 15.12 -17.27 -6.59
N PRO A 847 15.50 -17.47 -5.32
CA PRO A 847 15.17 -16.48 -4.30
C PRO A 847 15.89 -15.18 -4.64
N ALA A 848 15.14 -14.07 -4.69
CA ALA A 848 15.73 -12.75 -4.50
C ALA A 848 16.49 -12.80 -3.17
N GLU A 849 17.76 -12.39 -3.17
CA GLU A 849 18.60 -12.31 -1.96
C GLU A 849 17.80 -11.61 -0.85
N ARG A 850 17.49 -12.35 0.22
CA ARG A 850 16.87 -11.76 1.40
C ARG A 850 17.91 -10.81 2.04
N PRO A 851 17.53 -9.59 2.44
CA PRO A 851 18.42 -8.68 3.15
C PRO A 851 18.86 -9.16 4.54
N GLU A 852 18.41 -10.35 4.99
CA GLU A 852 18.73 -10.94 6.30
C GLU A 852 19.81 -12.03 6.24
N ASP A 853 20.38 -12.32 5.06
CA ASP A 853 21.46 -13.29 4.89
C ASP A 853 22.88 -12.65 4.91
N VAL A 854 23.05 -11.46 5.54
CA VAL A 854 24.36 -10.84 5.87
C VAL A 854 24.58 -10.78 7.36
#